data_AF-A0A1A9T2N8-F1
#
_entry.id   AF-A0A1A9T2N8-F1
#
_cell.length_a   1.000
_cell.length_b   1.000
_cell.length_c   1.000
_cell.angle_alpha   90.00
_cell.angle_beta   90.00
_cell.angle_gamma   90.00
#
_symmetry.space_group_name_H-M   'P 1'
#
loop_
_entity.id
_entity.type
_entity.pdbx_description
1 polymer ?
#
loop_
_entity_poly.entity_id
_entity_poly.type
_entity_poly.pdbx_seq_one_letter_code
_entity_poly.pdbx_strand_id
1 'polypeptide(L)'
;MKTLMNTPASRTGASSRLIRSVTSSIAVALGLVSLTPMVVYAASPITQYEYDAAGNPTKVTDGLGNSNVYQYDALNRPIQQNQPNPSTTGQLGTITSQYNPLDDVTSITDPRALTTSYTKNALGDVLTRSSPDTGTTTNTYDTAGNLKTSTDARGAIRTYTYDAANRVTAITYKLGTVTDETVTYTYDAGTNGKGHLTGMTDLSGSTAWSYDILGRLIRKQQRVGTQIYDLQIQYDSTGHLSRIIYPSTHYVDYQYNANGQVNQVWVDSVLMVGNIQYFPTGTPASWTWGNGQTYTRTLDSDGRPLTQTLGDDLQVVTYDNAGRISQLNRAAIATPTTPITTSISSYSYDNLDRLTNNVTPTYNQGYQYDLNGNRTQLTIDASNYAYTIDPISNRLSSEAGPTARTYAYDLSGNITGNGQDTYTYYNSGRLKQVTRASTNIYSLAYNGLGEFVNRNNNNTRYLYDTSGQLLGEYDSGSDVIQETVWLGNTPIMTLRPSALQRTADNTSTGSITSATATGTWTASISIAGYYGTNYVSHATTASTADNVLYSITPTATQNYRVYARWIAATTNATNATYTINPNTTGSIPTTVTVDQTKSGGTWNYLGSYDLDIANNLTVSLSGQGNGAVIADAVRIVPNTTSTIQSLTYFVFADYLNTPRRIKNAANQTVWHWLPELSEAFGANLPNDNPSGLGTFTYNLRFPGQLYDSASGLIYNYYRDYNSRTGRYIESDPIGLAGGINTYAYVGGNPLSYVDPLGLDATVTAIPLPSGGFYFSATGTGLPSSITGTFNTGTTNYNQIQTGTYSIKPRPSLPDTFINGLLNRNKNAGRPTVSNTDDWNTIKNSDGSITHGAQIHSGKDGTNGGVSLGCMVTDRATYNKLNKLFQDNYNNGGVKLIVLPQGFK
;
A
#
# COMPACT_ATOMS: atom_id res chain seq x y z
N MET A 1 47.57 57.43 24.56
CA MET A 1 47.54 58.54 23.60
C MET A 1 46.30 58.32 22.73
N LYS A 2 45.16 59.00 22.88
CA LYS A 2 44.68 60.07 23.79
C LYS A 2 43.31 59.63 24.37
N THR A 3 42.66 60.17 25.41
CA THR A 3 42.97 61.00 26.60
C THR A 3 41.61 61.18 27.31
N LEU A 4 41.38 60.92 28.61
CA LEU A 4 42.19 60.41 29.72
C LEU A 4 41.26 59.93 30.87
N MET A 5 41.82 59.27 31.91
CA MET A 5 41.26 59.05 33.28
C MET A 5 40.05 58.10 33.46
N ASN A 6 39.93 57.31 34.54
CA ASN A 6 40.91 56.94 35.59
C ASN A 6 40.60 55.55 36.24
N THR A 7 41.65 54.96 36.82
CA THR A 7 41.86 53.66 37.55
C THR A 7 41.31 53.58 39.01
N PRO A 8 41.52 52.51 39.85
CA PRO A 8 41.95 51.07 39.66
C PRO A 8 41.27 49.97 40.58
N ALA A 9 41.76 48.71 40.42
CA ALA A 9 41.96 47.61 41.43
C ALA A 9 40.77 46.68 41.83
N SER A 10 40.95 45.39 42.16
CA SER A 10 42.15 44.56 42.53
C SER A 10 42.05 43.09 42.01
N ARG A 11 43.13 42.45 41.51
CA ARG A 11 43.99 41.36 42.10
C ARG A 11 43.23 40.24 42.85
N THR A 12 43.45 38.92 42.65
CA THR A 12 44.67 38.06 42.51
C THR A 12 44.33 36.76 41.71
N GLY A 13 45.23 35.85 41.27
CA GLY A 13 46.70 35.71 41.38
C GLY A 13 47.25 34.54 40.50
N ALA A 14 48.58 34.42 40.43
CA ALA A 14 49.38 33.55 39.55
C ALA A 14 49.18 32.02 39.73
N SER A 15 49.57 31.14 38.78
CA SER A 15 50.98 30.75 38.57
C SER A 15 51.27 30.00 37.26
N SER A 16 52.54 30.07 36.83
CA SER A 16 53.10 29.59 35.55
C SER A 16 53.86 28.27 35.63
N ARG A 17 54.14 27.65 34.46
CA ARG A 17 55.35 26.86 34.02
C ARG A 17 54.95 25.93 32.84
N LEU A 18 55.77 25.61 31.82
CA LEU A 18 57.16 25.99 31.43
C LEU A 18 57.31 25.86 29.89
N ILE A 19 58.31 26.52 29.28
CA ILE A 19 58.66 26.44 27.83
C ILE A 19 60.05 25.79 27.65
N ARG A 20 60.23 24.93 26.63
CA ARG A 20 61.46 24.71 25.80
C ARG A 20 61.22 23.56 24.77
N SER A 21 61.32 23.80 23.45
CA SER A 21 62.51 23.67 22.56
C SER A 21 63.00 22.22 22.38
N VAL A 22 63.40 21.68 21.20
CA VAL A 22 64.18 22.26 20.08
C VAL A 22 63.82 21.60 18.73
N THR A 23 64.12 22.27 17.62
CA THR A 23 64.05 21.82 16.21
C THR A 23 65.04 20.70 15.82
N SER A 24 64.67 19.81 14.88
CA SER A 24 65.45 19.50 13.63
C SER A 24 64.92 18.32 12.77
N SER A 25 64.85 18.58 11.44
CA SER A 25 65.19 17.67 10.32
C SER A 25 64.30 16.51 9.82
N ILE A 26 63.78 16.73 8.59
CA ILE A 26 63.80 15.81 7.42
C ILE A 26 62.97 14.52 7.45
N ALA A 27 61.87 14.49 6.69
CA ALA A 27 61.73 13.72 5.43
C ALA A 27 60.35 13.94 4.78
N VAL A 28 60.30 14.00 3.45
CA VAL A 28 59.02 14.12 2.70
C VAL A 28 58.39 12.74 2.52
N ALA A 29 57.15 12.59 2.98
CA ALA A 29 56.24 11.55 2.52
C ALA A 29 54.90 12.21 2.19
N LEU A 30 54.54 12.23 0.90
CA LEU A 30 53.23 12.69 0.42
C LEU A 30 52.16 11.64 0.74
N GLY A 31 51.76 11.57 2.00
CA GLY A 31 50.55 10.88 2.42
C GLY A 31 49.35 11.79 2.20
N LEU A 32 48.47 11.41 1.27
CA LEU A 32 47.10 11.91 1.22
C LEU A 32 46.38 11.44 2.50
N VAL A 33 46.47 12.24 3.56
CA VAL A 33 45.61 12.09 4.73
C VAL A 33 44.21 12.47 4.27
N SER A 34 43.37 11.47 4.03
CA SER A 34 41.93 11.69 3.97
C SER A 34 41.49 12.24 5.33
N LEU A 35 41.18 13.53 5.35
CA LEU A 35 40.32 14.09 6.38
C LEU A 35 38.95 13.45 6.19
N THR A 36 38.76 12.25 6.75
CA THR A 36 37.43 11.71 7.01
C THR A 36 36.72 12.78 7.83
N PRO A 37 35.61 13.37 7.35
CA PRO A 37 34.89 14.34 8.15
C PRO A 37 34.50 13.65 9.45
N MET A 38 34.90 14.24 10.58
CA MET A 38 34.48 13.77 11.89
C MET A 38 32.96 13.95 11.95
N VAL A 39 32.22 12.87 11.71
CA VAL A 39 30.76 12.86 11.79
C VAL A 39 30.42 13.11 13.25
N VAL A 40 30.08 14.36 13.54
CA VAL A 40 29.36 14.70 14.77
C VAL A 40 27.99 14.09 14.60
N TYR A 41 27.80 12.89 15.11
CA TYR A 41 26.47 12.31 15.27
C TYR A 41 25.65 13.32 16.08
N ALA A 42 24.55 13.81 15.49
CA ALA A 42 23.54 14.48 16.27
C ALA A 42 23.10 13.52 17.39
N ALA A 43 22.92 14.03 18.60
CA ALA A 43 22.40 13.20 19.69
C ALA A 43 21.06 12.59 19.24
N SER A 44 20.90 11.27 19.38
CA SER A 44 19.65 10.59 19.01
C SER A 44 18.46 11.31 19.67
N PRO A 45 17.34 11.51 18.95
CA PRO A 45 16.19 12.24 19.47
C PRO A 45 15.65 11.53 20.72
N ILE A 46 15.63 12.23 21.86
CA ILE A 46 15.20 11.66 23.14
C ILE A 46 13.74 12.03 23.37
N THR A 47 12.85 11.03 23.33
CA THR A 47 11.49 11.17 23.86
C THR A 47 11.51 11.09 25.38
N GLN A 48 10.96 12.09 26.07
CA GLN A 48 10.88 12.14 27.53
C GLN A 48 9.46 11.82 28.00
N TYR A 49 9.35 11.09 29.12
CA TYR A 49 8.08 10.68 29.72
C TYR A 49 8.02 11.16 31.17
N GLU A 50 6.94 11.82 31.55
CA GLU A 50 6.58 12.15 32.93
C GLU A 50 5.39 11.28 33.36
N TYR A 51 5.34 10.91 34.63
CA TYR A 51 4.35 9.99 35.18
C TYR A 51 3.75 10.53 36.49
N ASP A 52 2.51 10.13 36.79
CA ASP A 52 1.92 10.33 38.12
C ASP A 52 2.34 9.24 39.13
N ALA A 53 1.83 9.34 40.36
CA ALA A 53 2.11 8.39 41.43
C ALA A 53 1.48 6.99 41.22
N ALA A 54 0.51 6.84 40.30
CA ALA A 54 -0.07 5.57 39.90
C ALA A 54 0.69 4.91 38.72
N GLY A 55 1.61 5.65 38.09
CA GLY A 55 2.38 5.19 36.94
C GLY A 55 1.75 5.51 35.58
N ASN A 56 0.73 6.36 35.53
CA ASN A 56 0.14 6.81 34.27
C ASN A 56 1.02 7.90 33.64
N PRO A 57 1.27 7.88 32.31
CA PRO A 57 2.09 8.88 31.64
C PRO A 57 1.34 10.23 31.53
N THR A 58 1.70 11.21 32.33
CA THR A 58 1.05 12.53 32.36
C THR A 58 1.54 13.46 31.26
N LYS A 59 2.76 13.27 30.75
CA LYS A 59 3.31 14.06 29.64
C LYS A 59 4.33 13.26 28.84
N VAL A 60 4.28 13.41 27.52
CA VAL A 60 5.22 12.81 26.56
C VAL A 60 5.78 13.93 25.69
N THR A 61 7.10 14.12 25.74
CA THR A 61 7.81 15.22 25.05
C THR A 61 8.73 14.64 23.98
N ASP A 62 8.65 15.10 22.73
CA ASP A 62 9.50 14.65 21.63
C ASP A 62 10.92 15.28 21.65
N GLY A 63 11.77 14.91 20.68
CA GLY A 63 13.13 15.46 20.53
C GLY A 63 13.20 16.93 20.08
N LEU A 64 12.07 17.57 19.75
CA LEU A 64 11.94 19.00 19.48
C LEU A 64 11.38 19.79 20.69
N GLY A 65 10.94 19.10 21.75
CA GLY A 65 10.30 19.71 22.92
C GLY A 65 8.78 19.81 22.83
N ASN A 66 8.15 19.31 21.76
CA ASN A 66 6.70 19.28 21.62
C ASN A 66 6.11 18.28 22.61
N SER A 67 5.06 18.67 23.33
CA SER A 67 4.53 17.88 24.44
C SER A 67 3.06 17.53 24.26
N ASN A 68 2.74 16.23 24.32
CA ASN A 68 1.39 15.76 24.63
C ASN A 68 1.22 15.68 26.15
N VAL A 69 0.10 16.17 26.68
CA VAL A 69 -0.23 16.16 28.12
C VAL A 69 -1.53 15.42 28.34
N TYR A 70 -1.56 14.50 29.30
CA TYR A 70 -2.68 13.60 29.57
C TYR A 70 -3.26 13.86 30.95
N GLN A 71 -4.58 13.71 31.08
CA GLN A 71 -5.28 13.69 32.37
C GLN A 71 -6.10 12.43 32.52
N TYR A 72 -6.19 11.96 33.76
CA TYR A 72 -6.79 10.69 34.14
C TYR A 72 -7.90 10.90 35.16
N ASP A 73 -8.92 10.05 35.15
CA ASP A 73 -9.90 9.97 36.23
C ASP A 73 -9.39 9.13 37.41
N ALA A 74 -10.21 9.01 38.46
CA ALA A 74 -9.88 8.25 39.67
C ALA A 74 -9.74 6.72 39.45
N LEU A 75 -10.08 6.21 38.26
CA LEU A 75 -9.87 4.82 37.84
C LEU A 75 -8.67 4.68 36.89
N ASN A 76 -7.81 5.71 36.81
CA ASN A 76 -6.67 5.82 35.91
C ASN A 76 -7.03 5.82 34.42
N ARG A 77 -8.27 6.15 34.03
CA ARG A 77 -8.68 6.14 32.61
C ARG A 77 -8.40 7.51 31.97
N PRO A 78 -7.79 7.58 30.77
CA PRO A 78 -7.44 8.86 30.15
C PRO A 78 -8.69 9.60 29.67
N ILE A 79 -8.98 10.75 30.29
CA ILE A 79 -10.17 11.58 30.02
C ILE A 79 -9.87 12.81 29.15
N GLN A 80 -8.60 13.24 29.08
CA GLN A 80 -8.16 14.36 28.25
C GLN A 80 -6.75 14.14 27.73
N GLN A 81 -6.53 14.49 26.46
CA GLN A 81 -5.22 14.67 25.83
C GLN A 81 -5.15 16.10 25.27
N ASN A 82 -4.22 16.89 25.77
CA ASN A 82 -3.84 18.17 25.16
C ASN A 82 -2.62 17.90 24.27
N GLN A 83 -2.81 18.07 22.96
CA GLN A 83 -1.78 17.93 21.95
C GLN A 83 -0.87 19.16 21.91
N PRO A 84 0.36 19.05 21.34
CA PRO A 84 1.19 20.21 21.07
C PRO A 84 0.46 21.32 20.31
N ASN A 85 0.86 22.57 20.55
CA ASN A 85 0.32 23.70 19.80
C ASN A 85 0.92 23.68 18.37
N PRO A 86 0.13 23.51 17.29
CA PRO A 86 0.67 23.37 15.94
C PRO A 86 1.45 24.61 15.46
N SER A 87 1.25 25.78 16.08
CA SER A 87 2.14 26.93 15.86
C SER A 87 2.62 27.50 17.20
N THR A 88 3.67 28.33 17.18
CA THR A 88 4.20 28.98 18.39
C THR A 88 3.23 29.99 19.03
N THR A 89 2.09 30.27 18.39
CA THR A 89 1.09 31.27 18.80
C THR A 89 -0.36 30.78 18.71
N GLY A 90 -0.59 29.50 18.44
CA GLY A 90 -1.93 28.94 18.19
C GLY A 90 -2.70 28.51 19.45
N GLN A 91 -3.78 27.75 19.24
CA GLN A 91 -4.54 27.07 20.28
C GLN A 91 -4.08 25.59 20.37
N LEU A 92 -4.02 25.05 21.59
CA LEU A 92 -3.76 23.61 21.81
C LEU A 92 -4.93 22.78 21.27
N GLY A 93 -4.64 21.72 20.52
CA GLY A 93 -5.63 20.70 20.18
C GLY A 93 -5.99 19.90 21.44
N THR A 94 -7.28 19.73 21.72
CA THR A 94 -7.76 18.99 22.90
C THR A 94 -8.66 17.86 22.45
N ILE A 95 -8.32 16.63 22.83
CA ILE A 95 -9.19 15.46 22.70
C ILE A 95 -9.70 15.13 24.11
N THR A 96 -11.01 14.88 24.25
CA THR A 96 -11.57 14.36 25.51
C THR A 96 -12.31 13.04 25.28
N SER A 97 -12.36 12.22 26.32
CA SER A 97 -13.02 10.92 26.32
C SER A 97 -13.90 10.77 27.56
N GLN A 98 -15.07 10.16 27.40
CA GLN A 98 -15.96 9.80 28.50
C GLN A 98 -16.15 8.29 28.58
N TYR A 99 -16.42 7.79 29.78
CA TYR A 99 -16.53 6.36 30.08
C TYR A 99 -17.80 6.03 30.85
N ASN A 100 -18.33 4.82 30.68
CA ASN A 100 -19.37 4.26 31.56
C ASN A 100 -18.73 3.62 32.84
N PRO A 101 -19.54 3.04 33.75
CA PRO A 101 -19.04 2.29 34.91
C PRO A 101 -18.41 0.91 34.62
N LEU A 102 -18.33 0.49 33.34
CA LEU A 102 -17.71 -0.75 32.86
C LEU A 102 -16.43 -0.46 32.05
N ASP A 103 -15.85 0.73 32.22
CA ASP A 103 -14.65 1.23 31.53
C ASP A 103 -14.75 1.36 30.00
N ASP A 104 -15.94 1.21 29.43
CA ASP A 104 -16.20 1.47 28.02
C ASP A 104 -16.19 2.96 27.71
N VAL A 105 -15.51 3.35 26.62
CA VAL A 105 -15.69 4.66 25.98
C VAL A 105 -17.15 4.84 25.54
N THR A 106 -17.76 5.94 25.96
CA THR A 106 -19.12 6.39 25.58
C THR A 106 -19.12 7.63 24.69
N SER A 107 -18.08 8.47 24.73
CA SER A 107 -17.90 9.55 23.76
C SER A 107 -16.42 9.93 23.62
N ILE A 108 -16.09 10.46 22.44
CA ILE A 108 -14.81 11.10 22.13
C ILE A 108 -15.12 12.44 21.45
N THR A 109 -14.54 13.53 21.95
CA THR A 109 -14.62 14.86 21.34
C THR A 109 -13.28 15.23 20.73
N ASP A 110 -13.29 15.67 19.47
CA ASP A 110 -12.09 16.05 18.70
C ASP A 110 -11.61 17.49 19.00
N PRO A 111 -10.41 17.90 18.51
CA PRO A 111 -9.89 19.26 18.68
C PRO A 111 -10.72 20.39 18.07
N ARG A 112 -11.78 20.10 17.31
CA ARG A 112 -12.75 21.06 16.76
C ARG A 112 -14.07 21.06 17.57
N ALA A 113 -14.08 20.40 18.72
CA ALA A 113 -15.24 20.16 19.58
C ALA A 113 -16.35 19.29 18.95
N LEU A 114 -16.03 18.53 17.89
CA LEU A 114 -16.97 17.60 17.26
C LEU A 114 -16.97 16.29 18.04
N THR A 115 -18.15 15.84 18.49
CA THR A 115 -18.26 14.68 19.39
C THR A 115 -18.84 13.46 18.69
N THR A 116 -18.10 12.36 18.71
CA THR A 116 -18.61 11.02 18.35
C THR A 116 -19.01 10.27 19.61
N SER A 117 -20.25 9.77 19.65
CA SER A 117 -20.81 9.10 20.84
C SER A 117 -21.23 7.66 20.54
N TYR A 118 -21.16 6.81 21.56
CA TYR A 118 -21.43 5.38 21.50
C TYR A 118 -22.45 4.97 22.57
N THR A 119 -23.41 4.13 22.19
CA THR A 119 -24.18 3.33 23.17
C THR A 119 -23.77 1.88 23.05
N LYS A 120 -23.78 1.14 24.17
CA LYS A 120 -23.32 -0.24 24.26
C LYS A 120 -24.30 -1.13 25.02
N ASN A 121 -24.27 -2.42 24.72
CA ASN A 121 -24.97 -3.44 25.51
C ASN A 121 -24.18 -3.77 26.81
N ALA A 122 -24.71 -4.66 27.64
CA ALA A 122 -24.03 -5.10 28.87
C ALA A 122 -22.79 -5.99 28.64
N LEU A 123 -22.46 -6.33 27.39
CA LEU A 123 -21.27 -7.08 26.97
C LEU A 123 -20.20 -6.17 26.31
N GLY A 124 -20.42 -4.84 26.29
CA GLY A 124 -19.53 -3.86 25.68
C GLY A 124 -19.68 -3.68 24.16
N ASP A 125 -20.55 -4.45 23.49
CA ASP A 125 -20.76 -4.30 22.05
C ASP A 125 -21.55 -3.02 21.71
N VAL A 126 -21.12 -2.31 20.67
CA VAL A 126 -21.66 -1.02 20.26
C VAL A 126 -23.04 -1.18 19.60
N LEU A 127 -24.09 -0.71 20.26
CA LEU A 127 -25.46 -0.67 19.75
C LEU A 127 -25.69 0.51 18.81
N THR A 128 -25.15 1.69 19.13
CA THR A 128 -25.18 2.85 18.22
C THR A 128 -23.86 3.61 18.26
N ARG A 129 -23.49 4.21 17.12
CA ARG A 129 -22.42 5.20 16.97
C ARG A 129 -23.01 6.43 16.30
N SER A 130 -23.05 7.57 16.97
CA SER A 130 -23.40 8.87 16.38
C SER A 130 -22.11 9.62 16.06
N SER A 131 -21.83 9.86 14.77
CA SER A 131 -20.66 10.60 14.32
C SER A 131 -21.06 11.85 13.53
N PRO A 132 -20.39 13.00 13.72
CA PRO A 132 -20.58 14.18 12.88
C PRO A 132 -20.18 13.94 11.41
N ASP A 133 -19.25 13.00 11.16
CA ASP A 133 -18.74 12.69 9.83
C ASP A 133 -19.57 11.66 9.06
N THR A 134 -20.24 10.72 9.75
CA THR A 134 -20.99 9.61 9.12
C THR A 134 -22.46 9.52 9.52
N GLY A 135 -22.96 10.46 10.33
CA GLY A 135 -24.25 10.34 11.01
C GLY A 135 -24.33 9.14 11.95
N THR A 136 -25.55 8.68 12.24
CA THR A 136 -25.81 7.55 13.14
C THR A 136 -25.66 6.20 12.43
N THR A 137 -24.86 5.31 13.00
CA THR A 137 -24.84 3.87 12.71
C THR A 137 -25.54 3.11 13.85
N THR A 138 -26.41 2.14 13.54
CA THR A 138 -27.13 1.31 14.51
C THR A 138 -26.89 -0.17 14.24
N ASN A 139 -26.49 -0.91 15.27
CA ASN A 139 -26.17 -2.33 15.21
C ASN A 139 -27.20 -3.17 15.95
N THR A 140 -27.37 -4.43 15.53
CA THR A 140 -28.03 -5.46 16.32
C THR A 140 -27.16 -6.70 16.38
N TYR A 141 -27.33 -7.49 17.45
CA TYR A 141 -26.55 -8.70 17.70
C TYR A 141 -27.47 -9.91 17.83
N ASP A 142 -26.96 -11.11 17.52
CA ASP A 142 -27.65 -12.36 17.82
C ASP A 142 -27.42 -12.83 19.26
N THR A 143 -28.01 -13.98 19.63
CA THR A 143 -27.89 -14.55 20.98
C THR A 143 -26.50 -15.10 21.32
N ALA A 144 -25.60 -15.22 20.33
CA ALA A 144 -24.21 -15.63 20.52
C ALA A 144 -23.24 -14.41 20.55
N GLY A 145 -23.76 -13.18 20.42
CA GLY A 145 -22.96 -11.96 20.40
C GLY A 145 -22.38 -11.60 19.03
N ASN A 146 -22.80 -12.27 17.95
CA ASN A 146 -22.36 -11.92 16.60
C ASN A 146 -23.14 -10.71 16.07
N LEU A 147 -22.49 -9.85 15.28
CA LEU A 147 -23.12 -8.69 14.65
C LEU A 147 -24.16 -9.13 13.60
N LYS A 148 -25.45 -9.03 13.91
CA LYS A 148 -26.53 -9.49 13.04
C LYS A 148 -26.88 -8.47 11.95
N THR A 149 -26.95 -7.19 12.30
CA THR A 149 -27.17 -6.09 11.35
C THR A 149 -26.35 -4.87 11.70
N SER A 150 -25.94 -4.10 10.69
CA SER A 150 -25.41 -2.74 10.82
C SER A 150 -26.14 -1.82 9.83
N THR A 151 -26.85 -0.82 10.33
CA THR A 151 -27.58 0.18 9.53
C THR A 151 -26.87 1.52 9.60
N ASP A 152 -26.52 2.11 8.46
CA ASP A 152 -25.87 3.43 8.40
C ASP A 152 -26.86 4.60 8.34
N ALA A 153 -26.35 5.83 8.31
CA ALA A 153 -27.15 7.05 8.29
C ALA A 153 -27.93 7.29 6.99
N ARG A 154 -27.63 6.56 5.90
CA ARG A 154 -28.44 6.55 4.67
C ARG A 154 -29.65 5.62 4.82
N GLY A 155 -29.67 4.77 5.85
CA GLY A 155 -30.59 3.66 6.00
C GLY A 155 -30.15 2.42 5.21
N ALA A 156 -28.89 2.33 4.77
CA ALA A 156 -28.37 1.13 4.15
C ALA A 156 -28.04 0.09 5.23
N ILE A 157 -28.62 -1.11 5.09
CA ILE A 157 -28.54 -2.20 6.05
C ILE A 157 -27.58 -3.25 5.51
N ARG A 158 -26.54 -3.55 6.30
CA ARG A 158 -25.69 -4.73 6.17
C ARG A 158 -26.28 -5.82 7.06
N THR A 159 -26.64 -6.97 6.50
CA THR A 159 -27.16 -8.13 7.24
C THR A 159 -26.18 -9.29 7.14
N TYR A 160 -25.80 -9.85 8.28
CA TYR A 160 -24.84 -10.95 8.37
C TYR A 160 -25.56 -12.26 8.71
N THR A 161 -25.09 -13.37 8.13
CA THR A 161 -25.45 -14.72 8.55
C THR A 161 -24.22 -15.49 8.98
N TYR A 162 -24.41 -16.47 9.87
CA TYR A 162 -23.33 -17.22 10.49
C TYR A 162 -23.55 -18.73 10.35
N ASP A 163 -22.46 -19.51 10.40
CA ASP A 163 -22.54 -20.95 10.64
C ASP A 163 -22.57 -21.28 12.14
N ALA A 164 -22.67 -22.58 12.47
CA ALA A 164 -22.67 -23.05 13.86
C ALA A 164 -21.33 -22.85 14.60
N ALA A 165 -20.29 -22.38 13.92
CA ALA A 165 -18.99 -22.01 14.49
C ALA A 165 -18.79 -20.48 14.56
N ASN A 166 -19.87 -19.70 14.41
CA ASN A 166 -19.88 -18.23 14.43
C ASN A 166 -19.02 -17.58 13.31
N ARG A 167 -18.80 -18.27 12.18
CA ARG A 167 -18.12 -17.69 11.00
C ARG A 167 -19.15 -17.11 10.03
N VAL A 168 -18.85 -15.96 9.44
CA VAL A 168 -19.75 -15.25 8.51
C VAL A 168 -19.95 -16.05 7.23
N THR A 169 -21.18 -16.50 6.95
CA THR A 169 -21.54 -17.24 5.73
C THR A 169 -22.09 -16.37 4.62
N ALA A 170 -22.69 -15.22 4.96
CA ALA A 170 -23.10 -14.22 3.98
C ALA A 170 -23.15 -12.81 4.57
N ILE A 171 -23.01 -11.82 3.70
CA ILE A 171 -23.28 -10.41 3.97
C ILE A 171 -24.15 -9.87 2.84
N THR A 172 -25.35 -9.38 3.16
CA THR A 172 -26.28 -8.76 2.20
C THR A 172 -26.38 -7.26 2.48
N TYR A 173 -26.26 -6.45 1.43
CA TYR A 173 -26.30 -4.99 1.49
C TYR A 173 -27.57 -4.47 0.80
N LYS A 174 -28.38 -3.70 1.53
CA LYS A 174 -29.70 -3.26 1.06
C LYS A 174 -30.02 -1.83 1.49
N LEU A 175 -30.55 -1.02 0.57
CA LEU A 175 -31.08 0.31 0.85
C LEU A 175 -32.55 0.38 0.40
N GLY A 176 -33.45 0.70 1.33
CA GLY A 176 -34.90 0.65 1.08
C GLY A 176 -35.34 -0.76 0.68
N THR A 177 -35.80 -0.93 -0.57
CA THR A 177 -36.15 -2.25 -1.14
C THR A 177 -35.06 -2.85 -2.02
N VAL A 178 -33.99 -2.12 -2.33
CA VAL A 178 -32.96 -2.50 -3.32
C VAL A 178 -31.79 -3.19 -2.65
N THR A 179 -31.54 -4.44 -3.02
CA THR A 179 -30.27 -5.15 -2.78
C THR A 179 -29.40 -5.02 -4.03
N ASP A 180 -28.17 -4.54 -3.88
CA ASP A 180 -27.20 -4.39 -4.99
C ASP A 180 -25.92 -5.22 -4.79
N GLU A 181 -25.63 -5.65 -3.57
CA GLU A 181 -24.54 -6.57 -3.25
C GLU A 181 -25.00 -7.67 -2.28
N THR A 182 -24.61 -8.91 -2.57
CA THR A 182 -24.62 -10.03 -1.62
C THR A 182 -23.32 -10.78 -1.81
N VAL A 183 -22.57 -10.94 -0.72
CA VAL A 183 -21.36 -11.76 -0.65
C VAL A 183 -21.71 -13.02 0.13
N THR A 184 -21.27 -14.18 -0.36
CA THR A 184 -21.40 -15.47 0.32
C THR A 184 -20.04 -16.14 0.46
N TYR A 185 -19.83 -16.86 1.56
CA TYR A 185 -18.57 -17.51 1.93
C TYR A 185 -18.80 -19.00 2.20
N THR A 186 -17.89 -19.84 1.73
CA THR A 186 -17.89 -21.28 1.99
C THR A 186 -16.60 -21.68 2.69
N TYR A 187 -16.73 -22.43 3.78
CA TYR A 187 -15.62 -22.96 4.58
C TYR A 187 -15.60 -24.48 4.51
N ASP A 188 -14.50 -25.08 4.95
CA ASP A 188 -14.40 -26.52 5.27
C ASP A 188 -14.64 -27.49 4.09
N ALA A 189 -14.64 -26.99 2.85
CA ALA A 189 -14.86 -27.78 1.64
C ALA A 189 -13.55 -28.30 1.02
N GLY A 190 -13.61 -29.47 0.37
CA GLY A 190 -12.46 -30.06 -0.32
C GLY A 190 -11.35 -30.57 0.61
N THR A 191 -10.24 -31.00 -0.01
CA THR A 191 -9.06 -31.53 0.70
C THR A 191 -8.35 -30.42 1.46
N ASN A 192 -8.00 -30.68 2.73
CA ASN A 192 -7.36 -29.73 3.66
C ASN A 192 -8.12 -28.41 3.92
N GLY A 193 -9.35 -28.23 3.43
CA GLY A 193 -10.11 -27.00 3.63
C GLY A 193 -10.67 -26.80 5.04
N LYS A 194 -10.57 -27.79 5.94
CA LYS A 194 -11.14 -27.73 7.29
C LYS A 194 -10.50 -26.61 8.12
N GLY A 195 -11.34 -25.71 8.60
CA GLY A 195 -10.96 -24.50 9.34
C GLY A 195 -10.73 -23.27 8.46
N HIS A 196 -10.68 -23.43 7.13
CA HIS A 196 -10.28 -22.38 6.20
C HIS A 196 -11.43 -21.88 5.32
N LEU A 197 -11.28 -20.66 4.78
CA LEU A 197 -12.17 -20.11 3.76
C LEU A 197 -11.84 -20.76 2.41
N THR A 198 -12.76 -21.56 1.89
CA THR A 198 -12.56 -22.37 0.68
C THR A 198 -13.20 -21.76 -0.57
N GLY A 199 -14.15 -20.85 -0.40
CA GLY A 199 -14.73 -20.11 -1.50
C GLY A 199 -15.51 -18.87 -1.10
N MET A 200 -15.72 -17.99 -2.08
CA MET A 200 -16.44 -16.73 -1.99
C MET A 200 -17.20 -16.50 -3.29
N THR A 201 -18.43 -15.99 -3.23
CA THR A 201 -19.20 -15.54 -4.40
C THR A 201 -19.80 -14.17 -4.12
N ASP A 202 -19.65 -13.25 -5.07
CA ASP A 202 -20.03 -11.85 -4.97
C ASP A 202 -20.44 -11.29 -6.35
N LEU A 203 -20.67 -9.98 -6.46
CA LEU A 203 -21.14 -9.33 -7.69
C LEU A 203 -20.11 -9.40 -8.85
N SER A 204 -18.82 -9.53 -8.56
CA SER A 204 -17.77 -9.66 -9.57
C SER A 204 -17.67 -11.07 -10.15
N GLY A 205 -18.06 -12.08 -9.37
CA GLY A 205 -18.00 -13.49 -9.74
C GLY A 205 -17.76 -14.38 -8.52
N SER A 206 -16.72 -15.21 -8.58
CA SER A 206 -16.37 -16.11 -7.47
C SER A 206 -14.87 -16.28 -7.30
N THR A 207 -14.43 -16.55 -6.07
CA THR A 207 -13.05 -16.94 -5.77
C THR A 207 -13.06 -18.27 -5.01
N ALA A 208 -12.14 -19.17 -5.33
CA ALA A 208 -11.93 -20.42 -4.61
C ALA A 208 -10.47 -20.53 -4.14
N TRP A 209 -10.27 -21.08 -2.94
CA TRP A 209 -8.96 -21.30 -2.36
C TRP A 209 -8.72 -22.79 -2.08
N SER A 210 -7.49 -23.25 -2.26
CA SER A 210 -7.08 -24.63 -1.94
C SER A 210 -5.83 -24.63 -1.06
N TYR A 211 -5.75 -25.61 -0.17
CA TYR A 211 -4.75 -25.66 0.89
C TYR A 211 -3.94 -26.97 0.87
N ASP A 212 -2.68 -26.89 1.31
CA ASP A 212 -1.89 -28.09 1.59
C ASP A 212 -2.22 -28.69 2.97
N ILE A 213 -1.55 -29.79 3.32
CA ILE A 213 -1.77 -30.52 4.59
C ILE A 213 -1.40 -29.69 5.85
N LEU A 214 -0.70 -28.56 5.68
CA LEU A 214 -0.34 -27.63 6.75
C LEU A 214 -1.27 -26.40 6.80
N GLY A 215 -2.34 -26.38 5.99
CA GLY A 215 -3.28 -25.26 5.92
C GLY A 215 -2.74 -24.03 5.18
N ARG A 216 -1.66 -24.18 4.41
CA ARG A 216 -1.05 -23.08 3.62
C ARG A 216 -1.72 -22.98 2.26
N LEU A 217 -1.91 -21.77 1.76
CA LEU A 217 -2.56 -21.50 0.48
C LEU A 217 -1.70 -22.00 -0.69
N ILE A 218 -2.20 -22.94 -1.48
CA ILE A 218 -1.53 -23.43 -2.71
C ILE A 218 -2.22 -22.99 -4.00
N ARG A 219 -3.45 -22.47 -3.94
CA ARG A 219 -4.19 -22.01 -5.13
C ARG A 219 -5.25 -20.96 -4.81
N LYS A 220 -5.28 -19.82 -5.51
CA LYS A 220 -6.40 -18.83 -5.54
C LYS A 220 -6.93 -18.79 -6.98
N GLN A 221 -8.14 -19.31 -7.19
CA GLN A 221 -8.84 -19.26 -8.48
C GLN A 221 -9.90 -18.16 -8.44
N GLN A 222 -9.63 -17.02 -9.08
CA GLN A 222 -10.58 -15.90 -9.17
C GLN A 222 -11.28 -15.92 -10.53
N ARG A 223 -12.60 -16.04 -10.54
CA ARG A 223 -13.44 -15.97 -11.74
C ARG A 223 -14.13 -14.63 -11.81
N VAL A 224 -13.94 -13.89 -12.91
CA VAL A 224 -14.63 -12.63 -13.20
C VAL A 224 -15.32 -12.74 -14.56
N GLY A 225 -16.65 -12.86 -14.55
CA GLY A 225 -17.44 -13.21 -15.73
C GLY A 225 -17.14 -14.63 -16.24
N THR A 226 -16.70 -14.76 -17.48
CA THR A 226 -16.29 -16.04 -18.09
C THR A 226 -14.84 -16.43 -17.78
N GLN A 227 -13.98 -15.46 -17.45
CA GLN A 227 -12.54 -15.67 -17.33
C GLN A 227 -12.15 -16.15 -15.93
N ILE A 228 -11.13 -17.00 -15.86
CA ILE A 228 -10.56 -17.56 -14.63
C ILE A 228 -9.09 -17.16 -14.55
N TYR A 229 -8.72 -16.52 -13.45
CA TYR A 229 -7.36 -16.15 -13.09
C TYR A 229 -6.88 -17.15 -12.05
N ASP A 230 -5.97 -18.04 -12.44
CA ASP A 230 -5.44 -19.10 -11.59
C ASP A 230 -4.07 -18.71 -11.04
N LEU A 231 -4.01 -18.39 -9.75
CA LEU A 231 -2.76 -18.21 -9.02
C LEU A 231 -2.40 -19.51 -8.30
N GLN A 232 -1.22 -20.06 -8.57
CA GLN A 232 -0.71 -21.23 -7.85
C GLN A 232 0.50 -20.86 -7.00
N ILE A 233 0.59 -21.48 -5.83
CA ILE A 233 1.62 -21.21 -4.84
C ILE A 233 2.23 -22.54 -4.42
N GLN A 234 3.55 -22.62 -4.40
CA GLN A 234 4.29 -23.79 -3.94
C GLN A 234 5.21 -23.40 -2.79
N TYR A 235 5.48 -24.37 -1.93
CA TYR A 235 6.37 -24.21 -0.78
C TYR A 235 7.49 -25.25 -0.82
N ASP A 236 8.64 -24.89 -0.25
CA ASP A 236 9.71 -25.85 -0.01
C ASP A 236 9.37 -26.82 1.14
N SER A 237 10.24 -27.80 1.34
CA SER A 237 10.13 -28.82 2.40
C SER A 237 10.34 -28.28 3.82
N THR A 238 10.82 -27.03 3.97
CA THR A 238 11.12 -26.40 5.26
C THR A 238 10.02 -25.44 5.73
N GLY A 239 9.18 -24.94 4.82
CA GLY A 239 8.05 -24.08 5.15
C GLY A 239 7.84 -22.90 4.20
N HIS A 240 8.90 -22.47 3.49
CA HIS A 240 8.93 -21.17 2.81
C HIS A 240 8.27 -21.20 1.42
N LEU A 241 7.81 -20.04 0.96
CA LEU A 241 7.25 -19.82 -0.37
C LEU A 241 8.32 -20.07 -1.44
N SER A 242 8.28 -21.20 -2.15
CA SER A 242 9.30 -21.51 -3.16
C SER A 242 8.94 -20.99 -4.56
N ARG A 243 7.66 -21.00 -4.93
CA ARG A 243 7.19 -20.58 -6.26
C ARG A 243 5.83 -19.89 -6.22
N ILE A 244 5.67 -18.85 -7.02
CA ILE A 244 4.36 -18.34 -7.48
C ILE A 244 4.24 -18.62 -8.98
N ILE A 245 3.12 -19.19 -9.42
CA ILE A 245 2.74 -19.30 -10.83
C ILE A 245 1.55 -18.37 -11.06
N TYR A 246 1.71 -17.42 -11.97
CA TYR A 246 0.72 -16.41 -12.30
C TYR A 246 -0.28 -16.93 -13.35
N PRO A 247 -1.47 -16.28 -13.51
CA PRO A 247 -2.43 -16.61 -14.56
C PRO A 247 -1.86 -16.59 -15.98
N SER A 248 -0.83 -15.79 -16.27
CA SER A 248 -0.08 -15.83 -17.54
C SER A 248 0.71 -17.13 -17.79
N THR A 249 0.80 -18.01 -16.80
CA THR A 249 1.71 -19.17 -16.68
C THR A 249 3.18 -18.85 -16.46
N HIS A 250 3.58 -17.56 -16.45
CA HIS A 250 4.90 -17.17 -15.95
C HIS A 250 5.03 -17.53 -14.46
N TYR A 251 6.24 -17.90 -14.04
CA TYR A 251 6.50 -18.26 -12.65
C TYR A 251 7.72 -17.55 -12.06
N VAL A 252 7.59 -17.24 -10.78
CA VAL A 252 8.63 -16.65 -9.94
C VAL A 252 9.08 -17.69 -8.93
N ASP A 253 10.36 -18.05 -8.94
CA ASP A 253 10.98 -18.86 -7.89
C ASP A 253 11.74 -18.00 -6.89
N TYR A 254 11.55 -18.29 -5.60
CA TYR A 254 12.29 -17.69 -4.49
C TYR A 254 13.23 -18.73 -3.89
N GLN A 255 14.53 -18.43 -3.86
CA GLN A 255 15.53 -19.29 -3.21
C GLN A 255 16.02 -18.64 -1.92
N TYR A 256 16.18 -19.44 -0.87
CA TYR A 256 16.48 -18.97 0.48
C TYR A 256 17.94 -19.23 0.86
N ASN A 257 18.52 -18.35 1.68
CA ASN A 257 19.79 -18.60 2.36
C ASN A 257 19.59 -19.51 3.59
N ALA A 258 20.69 -19.89 4.24
CA ALA A 258 20.67 -20.73 5.44
C ALA A 258 19.92 -20.11 6.64
N ASN A 259 19.60 -18.81 6.61
CA ASN A 259 18.85 -18.09 7.64
C ASN A 259 17.34 -18.00 7.30
N GLY A 260 16.86 -18.64 6.24
CA GLY A 260 15.46 -18.58 5.82
C GLY A 260 15.05 -17.25 5.16
N GLN A 261 16.02 -16.46 4.66
CA GLN A 261 15.76 -15.20 3.96
C GLN A 261 15.93 -15.37 2.44
N VAL A 262 15.13 -14.67 1.63
CA VAL A 262 15.19 -14.76 0.15
C VAL A 262 16.54 -14.23 -0.34
N ASN A 263 17.38 -15.11 -0.89
CA ASN A 263 18.69 -14.78 -1.43
C ASN A 263 18.63 -14.44 -2.93
N GLN A 264 17.69 -15.06 -3.65
CA GLN A 264 17.51 -14.90 -5.09
C GLN A 264 16.03 -14.97 -5.49
N VAL A 265 15.69 -14.25 -6.56
CA VAL A 265 14.40 -14.30 -7.25
C VAL A 265 14.67 -14.60 -8.72
N TRP A 266 14.04 -15.65 -9.23
CA TRP A 266 14.14 -16.09 -10.63
C TRP A 266 12.78 -15.96 -11.30
N VAL A 267 12.76 -15.62 -12.59
CA VAL A 267 11.55 -15.60 -13.43
C VAL A 267 11.78 -16.54 -14.60
N ASP A 268 10.87 -17.51 -14.80
CA ASP A 268 10.96 -18.50 -15.88
C ASP A 268 12.35 -19.18 -16.00
N SER A 269 12.94 -19.55 -14.85
CA SER A 269 14.31 -20.09 -14.72
C SER A 269 15.46 -19.13 -15.11
N VAL A 270 15.21 -17.83 -15.25
CA VAL A 270 16.24 -16.79 -15.42
C VAL A 270 16.45 -16.03 -14.11
N LEU A 271 17.71 -15.87 -13.66
CA LEU A 271 18.02 -15.12 -12.44
C LEU A 271 17.74 -13.63 -12.65
N MET A 272 16.78 -13.09 -11.91
CA MET A 272 16.30 -11.72 -12.07
C MET A 272 16.71 -10.79 -10.94
N VAL A 273 16.83 -11.32 -9.71
CA VAL A 273 17.42 -10.65 -8.56
C VAL A 273 18.31 -11.64 -7.83
N GLY A 274 19.55 -11.26 -7.52
CA GLY A 274 20.48 -12.07 -6.74
C GLY A 274 21.28 -11.25 -5.74
N ASN A 275 22.12 -11.94 -4.96
CA ASN A 275 22.97 -11.36 -3.92
C ASN A 275 22.20 -10.53 -2.89
N ILE A 276 20.96 -10.89 -2.57
CA ILE A 276 20.12 -10.11 -1.65
C ILE A 276 20.76 -10.14 -0.25
N GLN A 277 21.20 -8.96 0.22
CA GLN A 277 21.70 -8.76 1.57
C GLN A 277 20.61 -8.14 2.44
N TYR A 278 20.73 -8.38 3.74
CA TYR A 278 19.76 -7.96 4.74
C TYR A 278 20.42 -7.14 5.85
N PHE A 279 19.70 -6.16 6.36
CA PHE A 279 20.03 -5.55 7.65
C PHE A 279 19.85 -6.57 8.77
N PRO A 280 20.46 -6.39 9.96
CA PRO A 280 20.24 -7.26 11.12
C PRO A 280 18.77 -7.34 11.57
N THR A 281 17.95 -6.37 11.16
CA THR A 281 16.50 -6.39 11.34
C THR A 281 15.81 -7.42 10.44
N GLY A 282 16.31 -7.67 9.22
CA GLY A 282 15.66 -8.54 8.23
C GLY A 282 14.98 -7.80 7.08
N THR A 283 15.15 -6.47 6.99
CA THR A 283 14.86 -5.69 5.78
C THR A 283 15.91 -5.95 4.70
N PRO A 284 15.53 -6.11 3.41
CA PRO A 284 16.48 -6.09 2.31
C PRO A 284 17.30 -4.78 2.30
N ALA A 285 18.63 -4.92 2.35
CA ALA A 285 19.59 -3.82 2.35
C ALA A 285 20.16 -3.56 0.97
N SER A 286 20.43 -4.61 0.18
CA SER A 286 20.94 -4.49 -1.17
C SER A 286 20.64 -5.74 -2.00
N TRP A 287 20.68 -5.59 -3.32
CA TRP A 287 20.61 -6.70 -4.28
C TRP A 287 21.19 -6.31 -5.64
N THR A 288 21.42 -7.29 -6.51
CA THR A 288 21.81 -7.09 -7.91
C THR A 288 20.68 -7.60 -8.82
N TRP A 289 20.23 -6.78 -9.77
CA TRP A 289 19.28 -7.18 -10.80
C TRP A 289 19.97 -7.89 -11.97
N GLY A 290 19.21 -8.68 -12.73
CA GLY A 290 19.70 -9.41 -13.91
C GLY A 290 20.27 -8.53 -15.04
N ASN A 291 19.98 -7.22 -15.04
CA ASN A 291 20.59 -6.22 -15.94
C ASN A 291 21.91 -5.61 -15.41
N GLY A 292 22.45 -6.15 -14.31
CA GLY A 292 23.70 -5.70 -13.67
C GLY A 292 23.57 -4.46 -12.77
N GLN A 293 22.39 -3.83 -12.69
CA GLN A 293 22.17 -2.71 -11.77
C GLN A 293 22.11 -3.20 -10.32
N THR A 294 22.44 -2.33 -9.37
CA THR A 294 22.35 -2.63 -7.94
C THR A 294 21.31 -1.77 -7.25
N TYR A 295 20.61 -2.37 -6.29
CA TYR A 295 19.95 -1.62 -5.23
C TYR A 295 20.87 -1.64 -4.02
N THR A 296 21.00 -0.50 -3.36
CA THR A 296 21.55 -0.40 -2.00
C THR A 296 20.70 0.59 -1.22
N ARG A 297 20.53 0.32 0.07
CA ARG A 297 20.01 1.22 1.10
C ARG A 297 21.01 1.22 2.25
N THR A 298 21.15 2.34 2.94
CA THR A 298 21.84 2.42 4.23
C THR A 298 20.89 2.98 5.28
N LEU A 299 21.12 2.62 6.55
CA LEU A 299 20.36 3.12 7.69
C LEU A 299 21.31 3.83 8.68
N ASP A 300 20.77 4.73 9.50
CA ASP A 300 21.44 5.23 10.69
C ASP A 300 21.35 4.26 11.88
N SER A 301 21.88 4.66 13.04
CA SER A 301 21.81 3.90 14.30
C SER A 301 20.39 3.68 14.81
N ASP A 302 19.45 4.52 14.40
CA ASP A 302 18.05 4.49 14.82
C ASP A 302 17.19 3.67 13.82
N GLY A 303 17.83 3.07 12.79
CA GLY A 303 17.19 2.24 11.77
C GLY A 303 16.52 3.02 10.64
N ARG A 304 16.74 4.34 10.54
CA ARG A 304 16.12 5.20 9.52
C ARG A 304 16.96 5.27 8.23
N PRO A 305 16.36 5.27 7.04
CA PRO A 305 17.07 5.41 5.76
C PRO A 305 18.00 6.63 5.69
N LEU A 306 19.30 6.44 5.40
CA LEU A 306 20.23 7.54 5.12
C LEU A 306 20.49 7.72 3.63
N THR A 307 20.71 6.64 2.90
CA THR A 307 20.90 6.67 1.45
C THR A 307 20.18 5.51 0.77
N GLN A 308 19.80 5.69 -0.49
CA GLN A 308 19.37 4.60 -1.36
C GLN A 308 19.57 4.90 -2.85
N THR A 309 19.76 3.87 -3.66
CA THR A 309 19.89 3.97 -5.12
C THR A 309 18.54 3.82 -5.83
N LEU A 310 18.19 4.76 -6.70
CA LEU A 310 16.95 4.78 -7.51
C LEU A 310 17.25 4.68 -9.01
N GLY A 311 18.03 3.66 -9.37
CA GLY A 311 18.59 3.47 -10.71
C GLY A 311 19.93 4.16 -10.79
N ASP A 312 20.04 5.12 -11.72
CA ASP A 312 21.26 5.87 -11.98
C ASP A 312 21.53 6.99 -10.96
N ASP A 313 20.67 7.10 -9.94
CA ASP A 313 20.64 8.18 -8.96
C ASP A 313 20.83 7.67 -7.53
N LEU A 314 21.57 8.43 -6.72
CA LEU A 314 21.64 8.27 -5.27
C LEU A 314 20.71 9.29 -4.62
N GLN A 315 19.73 8.80 -3.87
CA GLN A 315 18.96 9.61 -2.93
C GLN A 315 19.65 9.56 -1.56
N VAL A 316 19.77 10.71 -0.92
CA VAL A 316 20.23 10.93 0.44
C VAL A 316 19.08 11.55 1.22
N VAL A 317 18.81 11.02 2.41
CA VAL A 317 17.73 11.47 3.29
C VAL A 317 18.36 12.16 4.50
N THR A 318 17.82 13.30 4.90
CA THR A 318 18.19 13.95 6.16
C THR A 318 16.98 14.07 7.07
N TYR A 319 17.24 14.11 8.38
CA TYR A 319 16.22 14.19 9.41
C TYR A 319 16.31 15.50 10.20
N ASP A 320 15.23 15.90 10.86
CA ASP A 320 15.25 16.88 11.93
C ASP A 320 15.39 16.20 13.31
N ASN A 321 15.40 17.00 14.38
CA ASN A 321 15.52 16.52 15.76
C ASN A 321 14.28 15.76 16.29
N ALA A 322 13.19 15.61 15.52
CA ALA A 322 12.12 14.65 15.81
C ALA A 322 12.22 13.37 14.97
N GLY A 323 13.24 13.25 14.10
CA GLY A 323 13.39 12.12 13.19
C GLY A 323 12.49 12.19 11.97
N ARG A 324 11.95 13.37 11.63
CA ARG A 324 11.11 13.60 10.44
C ARG A 324 11.99 13.99 9.27
N ILE A 325 11.62 13.60 8.05
CA ILE A 325 12.45 13.83 6.86
C ILE A 325 12.52 15.33 6.55
N SER A 326 13.68 15.95 6.74
CA SER A 326 13.91 17.38 6.52
C SER A 326 14.37 17.69 5.10
N GLN A 327 15.09 16.77 4.45
CA GLN A 327 15.47 16.87 3.04
C GLN A 327 15.50 15.51 2.35
N LEU A 328 15.21 15.51 1.05
CA LEU A 328 15.53 14.43 0.11
C LEU A 328 16.43 15.02 -0.98
N ASN A 329 17.71 14.69 -0.92
CA ASN A 329 18.73 15.19 -1.82
C ASN A 329 19.06 14.10 -2.83
N ARG A 330 19.01 14.41 -4.13
CA ARG A 330 19.43 13.50 -5.20
C ARG A 330 20.73 13.98 -5.82
N ALA A 331 21.66 13.06 -6.01
CA ALA A 331 22.79 13.23 -6.91
C ALA A 331 22.74 12.13 -7.98
N ALA A 332 23.06 12.47 -9.23
CA ALA A 332 23.40 11.46 -10.23
C ALA A 332 24.60 10.63 -9.74
N ILE A 333 24.54 9.31 -9.85
CA ILE A 333 25.68 8.45 -9.52
C ILE A 333 26.78 8.74 -10.55
N ALA A 334 27.96 9.10 -10.06
CA ALA A 334 29.02 9.66 -10.91
C ALA A 334 29.43 8.70 -12.04
N THR A 335 29.15 9.12 -13.27
CA THR A 335 29.74 8.55 -14.50
C THR A 335 30.82 9.51 -15.01
N PRO A 336 31.91 9.03 -15.63
CA PRO A 336 33.08 9.85 -15.95
C PRO A 336 32.86 10.96 -16.99
N THR A 337 31.64 11.14 -17.50
CA THR A 337 31.29 12.05 -18.61
C THR A 337 30.15 13.02 -18.32
N THR A 338 29.53 12.99 -17.13
CA THR A 338 28.29 13.73 -16.84
C THR A 338 28.43 14.65 -15.62
N PRO A 339 28.07 15.95 -15.69
CA PRO A 339 28.07 16.83 -14.52
C PRO A 339 27.11 16.33 -13.43
N ILE A 340 27.55 16.37 -12.16
CA ILE A 340 26.69 16.04 -11.03
C ILE A 340 25.71 17.19 -10.79
N THR A 341 24.46 17.04 -11.21
CA THR A 341 23.36 17.92 -10.82
C THR A 341 22.75 17.42 -9.51
N THR A 342 22.87 18.19 -8.43
CA THR A 342 22.21 17.90 -7.17
C THR A 342 20.84 18.56 -7.09
N SER A 343 19.78 17.77 -7.03
CA SER A 343 18.42 18.26 -6.76
C SER A 343 18.12 18.13 -5.26
N ILE A 344 17.71 19.23 -4.64
CA ILE A 344 17.40 19.30 -3.20
C ILE A 344 15.91 19.57 -3.04
N SER A 345 15.19 18.61 -2.46
CA SER A 345 13.86 18.84 -1.91
C SER A 345 13.96 19.03 -0.40
N SER A 346 13.41 20.11 0.13
CA SER A 346 13.33 20.35 1.58
C SER A 346 11.87 20.38 2.07
N TYR A 347 11.71 20.01 3.33
CA TYR A 347 10.43 19.80 3.96
C TYR A 347 10.38 20.48 5.33
N SER A 348 9.19 20.91 5.73
CA SER A 348 8.95 21.46 7.06
C SER A 348 7.63 20.96 7.59
N TYR A 349 7.52 20.89 8.92
CA TYR A 349 6.35 20.36 9.61
C TYR A 349 5.89 21.33 10.69
N ASP A 350 4.65 21.17 11.14
CA ASP A 350 4.20 21.76 12.40
C ASP A 350 4.57 20.88 13.62
N ASN A 351 4.14 21.30 14.80
CA ASN A 351 4.40 20.59 16.05
C ASN A 351 3.47 19.37 16.27
N LEU A 352 2.60 19.05 15.29
CA LEU A 352 1.79 17.83 15.24
C LEU A 352 2.32 16.87 14.15
N ASP A 353 3.56 17.08 13.71
CA ASP A 353 4.28 16.33 12.68
C ASP A 353 3.64 16.34 11.29
N ARG A 354 2.75 17.31 11.01
CA ARG A 354 2.03 17.44 9.74
C ARG A 354 2.87 18.29 8.79
N LEU A 355 2.97 17.89 7.52
CA LEU A 355 3.81 18.55 6.53
C LEU A 355 3.27 19.95 6.20
N THR A 356 4.00 21.01 6.56
CA THR A 356 3.62 22.41 6.32
C THR A 356 4.27 23.02 5.08
N ASN A 357 5.44 22.55 4.66
CA ASN A 357 6.07 22.97 3.40
C ASN A 357 6.73 21.82 2.67
N ASN A 358 6.71 21.88 1.33
CA ASN A 358 7.50 21.07 0.42
C ASN A 358 8.09 21.99 -0.66
N VAL A 359 9.41 22.22 -0.59
CA VAL A 359 10.14 23.06 -1.53
C VAL A 359 11.05 22.16 -2.38
N THR A 360 10.89 22.17 -3.69
CA THR A 360 11.74 21.46 -4.65
C THR A 360 12.43 22.45 -5.59
N PRO A 361 13.40 22.03 -6.43
CA PRO A 361 14.09 22.93 -7.35
C PRO A 361 13.18 23.60 -8.39
N THR A 362 11.98 23.07 -8.62
CA THR A 362 11.04 23.52 -9.68
C THR A 362 9.64 23.85 -9.16
N TYR A 363 9.35 23.66 -7.87
CA TYR A 363 7.99 23.77 -7.33
C TYR A 363 8.01 24.05 -5.82
N ASN A 364 7.18 24.95 -5.33
CA ASN A 364 7.02 25.21 -3.90
C ASN A 364 5.56 25.02 -3.45
N GLN A 365 5.31 24.18 -2.45
CA GLN A 365 4.02 24.06 -1.77
C GLN A 365 4.10 24.40 -0.29
N GLY A 366 3.10 25.16 0.18
CA GLY A 366 2.78 25.33 1.59
C GLY A 366 1.41 24.72 1.90
N TYR A 367 1.25 24.18 3.10
CA TYR A 367 0.00 23.60 3.58
C TYR A 367 -0.36 24.21 4.94
N GLN A 368 -1.63 24.54 5.14
CA GLN A 368 -2.18 24.94 6.44
C GLN A 368 -3.29 23.98 6.84
N TYR A 369 -3.46 23.79 8.15
CA TYR A 369 -4.39 22.85 8.73
C TYR A 369 -5.20 23.48 9.87
N ASP A 370 -6.39 22.95 10.14
CA ASP A 370 -7.09 23.19 11.41
C ASP A 370 -6.53 22.31 12.54
N LEU A 371 -7.11 22.39 13.74
CA LEU A 371 -6.65 21.61 14.90
C LEU A 371 -6.88 20.09 14.76
N ASN A 372 -7.78 19.64 13.88
CA ASN A 372 -8.01 18.21 13.61
C ASN A 372 -7.36 17.74 12.29
N GLY A 373 -6.43 18.50 11.72
CA GLY A 373 -5.66 18.06 10.56
C GLY A 373 -6.39 18.11 9.22
N ASN A 374 -7.55 18.80 9.11
CA ASN A 374 -8.08 19.12 7.80
C ASN A 374 -7.22 20.19 7.13
N ARG A 375 -6.80 19.98 5.88
CA ARG A 375 -6.12 21.02 5.08
C ARG A 375 -7.09 22.19 4.84
N THR A 376 -6.73 23.38 5.31
CA THR A 376 -7.50 24.64 5.19
C THR A 376 -6.91 25.60 4.17
N GLN A 377 -5.66 25.40 3.75
CA GLN A 377 -5.03 26.14 2.66
C GLN A 377 -4.00 25.28 1.94
N LEU A 378 -3.92 25.46 0.63
CA LEU A 378 -2.80 25.05 -0.22
C LEU A 378 -2.18 26.32 -0.82
N THR A 379 -0.90 26.56 -0.54
CA THR A 379 -0.08 27.56 -1.23
C THR A 379 0.67 26.87 -2.34
N ILE A 380 0.63 27.41 -3.56
CA ILE A 380 1.50 27.02 -4.67
C ILE A 380 2.29 28.26 -5.09
N ASP A 381 3.60 28.18 -4.97
CA ASP A 381 4.55 29.28 -5.11
C ASP A 381 4.16 30.51 -4.26
N ALA A 382 3.57 31.55 -4.87
CA ALA A 382 3.06 32.74 -4.19
C ALA A 382 1.52 32.81 -4.11
N SER A 383 0.80 31.82 -4.63
CA SER A 383 -0.67 31.81 -4.72
C SER A 383 -1.29 30.98 -3.59
N ASN A 384 -2.20 31.58 -2.82
CA ASN A 384 -2.92 30.91 -1.74
C ASN A 384 -4.31 30.45 -2.18
N TYR A 385 -4.61 29.17 -2.00
CA TYR A 385 -5.89 28.55 -2.31
C TYR A 385 -6.55 28.03 -1.04
N ALA A 386 -7.62 28.70 -0.60
CA ALA A 386 -8.36 28.34 0.60
C ALA A 386 -9.20 27.07 0.38
N TYR A 387 -9.25 26.23 1.42
CA TYR A 387 -10.08 25.02 1.50
C TYR A 387 -11.11 25.24 2.61
N THR A 388 -12.40 25.13 2.28
CA THR A 388 -13.49 25.36 3.23
C THR A 388 -13.90 24.04 3.87
N ILE A 389 -13.70 23.90 5.18
CA ILE A 389 -14.17 22.75 5.94
C ILE A 389 -15.56 23.07 6.51
N ASP A 390 -16.45 22.08 6.48
CA ASP A 390 -17.78 22.17 7.06
C ASP A 390 -17.69 22.49 8.56
N PRO A 391 -18.54 23.39 9.11
CA PRO A 391 -18.40 23.84 10.49
C PRO A 391 -18.80 22.80 11.54
N ILE A 392 -19.53 21.73 11.16
CA ILE A 392 -20.06 20.71 12.07
C ILE A 392 -19.55 19.29 11.77
N SER A 393 -18.63 19.14 10.82
CA SER A 393 -18.02 17.87 10.43
C SER A 393 -16.61 18.10 9.85
N ASN A 394 -15.79 17.07 9.71
CA ASN A 394 -14.48 17.12 9.05
C ASN A 394 -14.57 17.11 7.51
N ARG A 395 -15.78 17.17 6.93
CA ARG A 395 -16.03 17.18 5.48
C ARG A 395 -15.47 18.47 4.82
N LEU A 396 -14.83 18.32 3.66
CA LEU A 396 -14.37 19.44 2.83
C LEU A 396 -15.54 19.95 1.98
N SER A 397 -16.00 21.18 2.17
CA SER A 397 -17.09 21.79 1.40
C SER A 397 -16.63 22.35 0.05
N SER A 398 -15.42 22.93 -0.04
CA SER A 398 -14.87 23.44 -1.29
C SER A 398 -13.34 23.59 -1.27
N GLU A 399 -12.72 23.58 -2.45
CA GLU A 399 -11.33 24.02 -2.66
C GLU A 399 -11.28 25.15 -3.71
N ALA A 400 -10.50 26.19 -3.43
CA ALA A 400 -10.19 27.25 -4.39
C ALA A 400 -9.07 26.83 -5.37
N GLY A 401 -8.80 27.68 -6.36
CA GLY A 401 -7.67 27.54 -7.28
C GLY A 401 -8.08 27.42 -8.75
N PRO A 402 -7.12 27.16 -9.67
CA PRO A 402 -7.33 27.18 -11.12
C PRO A 402 -8.43 26.23 -11.61
N THR A 403 -8.69 25.16 -10.86
CA THR A 403 -9.69 24.13 -11.14
C THR A 403 -10.58 23.86 -9.92
N ALA A 404 -11.01 24.94 -9.25
CA ALA A 404 -11.82 24.95 -8.02
C ALA A 404 -13.00 23.95 -8.02
N ARG A 405 -13.36 23.44 -6.84
CA ARG A 405 -14.39 22.40 -6.64
C ARG A 405 -15.31 22.73 -5.47
N THR A 406 -16.53 22.22 -5.55
CA THR A 406 -17.53 22.23 -4.47
C THR A 406 -18.02 20.82 -4.25
N TYR A 407 -18.02 20.35 -3.01
CA TYR A 407 -18.29 18.94 -2.71
C TYR A 407 -19.68 18.74 -2.10
N ALA A 408 -20.40 17.75 -2.62
CA ALA A 408 -21.61 17.22 -2.04
C ALA A 408 -21.31 15.87 -1.36
N TYR A 409 -22.07 15.52 -0.33
CA TYR A 409 -21.91 14.28 0.44
C TYR A 409 -23.24 13.54 0.59
N ASP A 410 -23.19 12.22 0.77
CA ASP A 410 -24.31 11.47 1.30
C ASP A 410 -24.36 11.53 2.84
N LEU A 411 -25.41 10.95 3.45
CA LEU A 411 -25.58 10.98 4.90
C LEU A 411 -24.48 10.20 5.65
N SER A 412 -23.82 9.23 5.01
CA SER A 412 -22.70 8.47 5.58
C SER A 412 -21.33 9.12 5.37
N GLY A 413 -21.28 10.27 4.69
CA GLY A 413 -20.06 11.06 4.54
C GLY A 413 -19.21 10.70 3.31
N ASN A 414 -19.77 10.01 2.32
CA ASN A 414 -19.09 9.76 1.05
C ASN A 414 -19.33 10.93 0.08
N ILE A 415 -18.31 11.42 -0.63
CA ILE A 415 -18.46 12.50 -1.61
C ILE A 415 -19.34 12.04 -2.78
N THR A 416 -20.50 12.64 -2.98
CA THR A 416 -21.43 12.34 -4.10
C THR A 416 -21.22 13.22 -5.33
N GLY A 417 -20.51 14.34 -5.21
CA GLY A 417 -20.11 15.16 -6.34
C GLY A 417 -19.01 16.17 -6.00
N ASN A 418 -18.26 16.63 -7.00
CA ASN A 418 -17.20 17.65 -6.85
C ASN A 418 -17.44 18.94 -7.67
N GLY A 419 -18.61 19.08 -8.30
CA GLY A 419 -18.96 20.17 -9.20
C GLY A 419 -18.64 19.93 -10.69
N GLN A 420 -17.76 18.97 -11.00
CA GLN A 420 -17.52 18.45 -12.37
C GLN A 420 -18.02 17.00 -12.51
N ASP A 421 -17.72 16.19 -11.49
CA ASP A 421 -17.95 14.75 -11.46
C ASP A 421 -19.00 14.41 -10.41
N THR A 422 -19.84 13.42 -10.72
CA THR A 422 -20.82 12.81 -9.82
C THR A 422 -20.38 11.38 -9.51
N TYR A 423 -20.37 11.04 -8.23
CA TYR A 423 -19.94 9.76 -7.69
C TYR A 423 -21.17 9.01 -7.15
N THR A 424 -21.26 7.73 -7.47
CA THR A 424 -22.26 6.83 -6.88
C THR A 424 -21.57 5.70 -6.15
N TYR A 425 -22.22 5.20 -5.11
CA TYR A 425 -21.69 4.16 -4.23
C TYR A 425 -22.62 2.95 -4.25
N TYR A 426 -22.06 1.78 -3.94
CA TYR A 426 -22.86 0.63 -3.56
C TYR A 426 -23.46 0.83 -2.16
N ASN A 427 -24.43 -0.02 -1.78
CA ASN A 427 -24.97 0.00 -0.41
C ASN A 427 -23.92 -0.37 0.66
N SER A 428 -22.84 -1.07 0.31
CA SER A 428 -21.66 -1.20 1.18
C SER A 428 -20.98 0.12 1.53
N GLY A 429 -21.17 1.18 0.73
CA GLY A 429 -20.46 2.45 0.85
C GLY A 429 -19.19 2.52 0.01
N ARG A 430 -18.92 1.54 -0.86
CA ARG A 430 -17.77 1.52 -1.78
C ARG A 430 -18.08 2.26 -3.10
N LEU A 431 -17.12 3.00 -3.64
CA LEU A 431 -17.28 3.76 -4.89
C LEU A 431 -17.65 2.85 -6.07
N LYS A 432 -18.83 3.06 -6.67
CA LYS A 432 -19.39 2.21 -7.73
C LYS A 432 -19.10 2.74 -9.12
N GLN A 433 -19.30 4.04 -9.32
CA GLN A 433 -19.21 4.66 -10.64
C GLN A 433 -18.94 6.16 -10.52
N VAL A 434 -18.11 6.67 -11.43
CA VAL A 434 -17.84 8.10 -11.61
C VAL A 434 -18.40 8.53 -12.96
N THR A 435 -19.15 9.62 -12.97
CA THR A 435 -19.72 10.21 -14.20
C THR A 435 -19.34 11.68 -14.32
N ARG A 436 -19.14 12.17 -15.55
CA ARG A 436 -18.80 13.56 -15.87
C ARG A 436 -19.68 14.02 -17.03
N ALA A 437 -20.41 15.12 -16.84
CA ALA A 437 -21.42 15.59 -17.81
C ALA A 437 -22.35 14.45 -18.30
N SER A 438 -22.83 13.63 -17.37
CA SER A 438 -23.65 12.42 -17.61
C SER A 438 -22.99 11.27 -18.38
N THR A 439 -21.73 11.40 -18.81
CA THR A 439 -20.93 10.30 -19.38
C THR A 439 -20.32 9.46 -18.28
N ASN A 440 -20.45 8.13 -18.36
CA ASN A 440 -19.77 7.20 -17.45
C ASN A 440 -18.25 7.22 -17.75
N ILE A 441 -17.44 7.70 -16.80
CA ILE A 441 -15.98 7.68 -16.92
C ILE A 441 -15.49 6.25 -16.66
N TYR A 442 -15.96 5.65 -15.57
CA TYR A 442 -15.78 4.23 -15.26
C TYR A 442 -16.76 3.75 -14.20
N SER A 443 -16.89 2.43 -14.14
CA SER A 443 -17.54 1.73 -13.03
C SER A 443 -16.58 0.67 -12.50
N LEU A 444 -16.57 0.52 -11.17
CA LEU A 444 -15.71 -0.39 -10.42
C LEU A 444 -16.55 -1.57 -9.92
N ALA A 445 -15.96 -2.75 -9.85
CA ALA A 445 -16.53 -3.87 -9.10
C ALA A 445 -15.48 -4.47 -8.17
N TYR A 446 -15.92 -4.80 -6.96
CA TYR A 446 -15.10 -5.36 -5.90
C TYR A 446 -15.48 -6.81 -5.66
N ASN A 447 -14.52 -7.60 -5.18
CA ASN A 447 -14.82 -8.91 -4.61
C ASN A 447 -15.18 -8.77 -3.12
N GLY A 448 -15.66 -9.86 -2.50
CA GLY A 448 -16.07 -9.85 -1.09
C GLY A 448 -14.99 -9.50 -0.06
N LEU A 449 -13.70 -9.50 -0.42
CA LEU A 449 -12.62 -9.05 0.45
C LEU A 449 -12.42 -7.51 0.41
N GLY A 450 -13.04 -6.82 -0.55
CA GLY A 450 -12.85 -5.40 -0.83
C GLY A 450 -11.79 -5.10 -1.89
N GLU A 451 -11.20 -6.13 -2.52
CA GLU A 451 -10.25 -6.00 -3.63
C GLU A 451 -10.98 -5.49 -4.88
N PHE A 452 -10.43 -4.49 -5.55
CA PHE A 452 -10.95 -3.97 -6.82
C PHE A 452 -10.56 -4.88 -7.97
N VAL A 453 -11.48 -5.68 -8.49
CA VAL A 453 -11.17 -6.78 -9.44
C VAL A 453 -11.59 -6.51 -10.89
N ASN A 454 -12.40 -5.48 -11.16
CA ASN A 454 -12.83 -5.14 -12.52
C ASN A 454 -13.10 -3.64 -12.72
N ARG A 455 -12.49 -3.07 -13.78
CA ARG A 455 -12.77 -1.72 -14.30
C ARG A 455 -13.50 -1.77 -15.64
N ASN A 456 -14.73 -1.28 -15.70
CA ASN A 456 -15.58 -1.46 -16.89
C ASN A 456 -15.24 -0.59 -18.11
N ASN A 457 -14.57 0.57 -17.99
CA ASN A 457 -14.31 1.45 -19.14
C ASN A 457 -13.21 0.91 -20.08
N ASN A 458 -12.17 0.31 -19.50
CA ASN A 458 -11.06 -0.33 -20.22
C ASN A 458 -11.20 -1.86 -20.23
N ASN A 459 -12.21 -2.38 -19.53
CA ASN A 459 -12.47 -3.81 -19.30
C ASN A 459 -11.27 -4.55 -18.70
N THR A 460 -10.51 -3.88 -17.83
CA THR A 460 -9.34 -4.42 -17.10
C THR A 460 -9.79 -5.29 -15.92
N ARG A 461 -9.03 -6.35 -15.64
CA ARG A 461 -9.19 -7.23 -14.48
C ARG A 461 -7.95 -7.20 -13.62
N TYR A 462 -8.12 -7.34 -12.31
CA TYR A 462 -7.03 -7.25 -11.33
C TYR A 462 -7.02 -8.48 -10.44
N LEU A 463 -5.81 -8.94 -10.10
CA LEU A 463 -5.58 -10.04 -9.18
C LEU A 463 -4.60 -9.59 -8.09
N TYR A 464 -4.92 -9.92 -6.84
CA TYR A 464 -4.11 -9.58 -5.67
C TYR A 464 -3.65 -10.84 -4.94
N ASP A 465 -2.55 -10.73 -4.20
CA ASP A 465 -2.09 -11.75 -3.26
C ASP A 465 -3.00 -11.82 -2.02
N THR A 466 -2.60 -12.56 -0.98
CA THR A 466 -3.34 -12.61 0.31
C THR A 466 -3.12 -11.38 1.21
N SER A 467 -2.16 -10.51 0.88
CA SER A 467 -1.79 -9.32 1.64
C SER A 467 -2.44 -8.04 1.09
N GLY A 468 -3.09 -8.13 -0.08
CA GLY A 468 -3.67 -7.00 -0.81
C GLY A 468 -2.71 -6.32 -1.80
N GLN A 469 -1.54 -6.91 -2.07
CA GLN A 469 -0.61 -6.46 -3.10
C GLN A 469 -1.12 -6.85 -4.49
N LEU A 470 -1.09 -5.90 -5.44
CA LEU A 470 -1.48 -6.17 -6.82
C LEU A 470 -0.46 -7.10 -7.49
N LEU A 471 -0.91 -8.29 -7.89
CA LEU A 471 -0.09 -9.27 -8.61
C LEU A 471 -0.20 -9.14 -10.12
N GLY A 472 -1.36 -8.75 -10.66
CA GLY A 472 -1.49 -8.56 -12.11
C GLY A 472 -2.73 -7.82 -12.57
N GLU A 473 -2.58 -7.20 -13.73
CA GLU A 473 -3.59 -6.54 -14.53
C GLU A 473 -3.75 -7.30 -15.85
N TYR A 474 -4.99 -7.57 -16.25
CA TYR A 474 -5.34 -8.34 -17.46
C TYR A 474 -6.41 -7.61 -18.26
N ASP A 475 -6.44 -7.78 -19.58
CA ASP A 475 -7.55 -7.31 -20.40
C ASP A 475 -8.75 -8.28 -20.35
N SER A 476 -9.85 -7.92 -20.99
CA SER A 476 -11.07 -8.74 -20.98
C SER A 476 -10.94 -10.09 -21.69
N GLY A 477 -9.95 -10.24 -22.58
CA GLY A 477 -9.53 -11.51 -23.17
C GLY A 477 -8.72 -12.40 -22.23
N SER A 478 -8.55 -11.98 -20.96
CA SER A 478 -7.63 -12.55 -19.96
C SER A 478 -6.15 -12.44 -20.33
N ASP A 479 -5.80 -11.58 -21.30
CA ASP A 479 -4.40 -11.32 -21.64
C ASP A 479 -3.74 -10.47 -20.57
N VAL A 480 -2.55 -10.90 -20.12
CA VAL A 480 -1.72 -10.10 -19.21
C VAL A 480 -1.44 -8.74 -19.85
N ILE A 481 -1.77 -7.66 -19.13
CA ILE A 481 -1.31 -6.31 -19.42
C ILE A 481 0.02 -6.10 -18.70
N GLN A 482 0.04 -6.47 -17.42
CA GLN A 482 1.25 -6.56 -16.62
C GLN A 482 1.06 -7.45 -15.39
N GLU A 483 2.12 -8.11 -14.93
CA GLU A 483 2.20 -8.78 -13.64
C GLU A 483 3.32 -8.14 -12.81
N THR A 484 3.17 -8.06 -11.49
CA THR A 484 4.15 -7.44 -10.58
C THR A 484 4.75 -8.51 -9.69
N VAL A 485 6.08 -8.50 -9.58
CA VAL A 485 6.85 -9.38 -8.69
C VAL A 485 7.31 -8.59 -7.47
N TRP A 486 7.12 -9.19 -6.31
CA TRP A 486 7.30 -8.54 -5.01
C TRP A 486 8.42 -9.23 -4.20
N LEU A 487 9.22 -8.44 -3.49
CA LEU A 487 10.16 -8.89 -2.48
C LEU A 487 9.67 -8.38 -1.12
N GLY A 488 8.92 -9.22 -0.40
CA GLY A 488 8.18 -8.80 0.79
C GLY A 488 7.13 -7.75 0.41
N ASN A 489 7.33 -6.50 0.86
CA ASN A 489 6.45 -5.36 0.55
C ASN A 489 7.01 -4.45 -0.55
N THR A 490 8.10 -4.84 -1.22
CA THR A 490 8.77 -4.02 -2.24
C THR A 490 8.46 -4.54 -3.64
N PRO A 491 7.85 -3.74 -4.54
CA PRO A 491 7.72 -4.14 -5.94
C PRO A 491 9.11 -4.03 -6.59
N ILE A 492 9.65 -5.15 -7.06
CA ILE A 492 11.02 -5.23 -7.61
C ILE A 492 11.06 -5.32 -9.14
N MET A 493 9.93 -5.70 -9.74
CA MET A 493 9.84 -6.00 -11.16
C MET A 493 8.39 -5.98 -11.64
N THR A 494 8.19 -5.64 -12.91
CA THR A 494 6.96 -5.97 -13.63
C THR A 494 7.27 -6.76 -14.90
N LEU A 495 6.50 -7.83 -15.09
CA LEU A 495 6.47 -8.66 -16.29
C LEU A 495 5.38 -8.11 -17.22
N ARG A 496 5.66 -8.03 -18.51
CA ARG A 496 4.69 -7.62 -19.53
C ARG A 496 4.72 -8.58 -20.71
N PRO A 497 3.64 -8.63 -21.52
CA PRO A 497 3.71 -9.20 -22.86
C PRO A 497 4.97 -8.74 -23.56
N SER A 498 5.63 -9.66 -24.23
CA SER A 498 6.84 -9.33 -24.97
C SER A 498 6.56 -8.29 -26.06
N ALA A 499 7.61 -7.60 -26.54
CA ALA A 499 7.56 -6.71 -27.72
C ALA A 499 7.14 -7.44 -29.02
N LEU A 500 6.78 -8.72 -28.92
CA LEU A 500 6.14 -9.49 -29.96
C LEU A 500 4.71 -8.99 -30.26
N GLN A 501 4.04 -8.28 -29.33
CA GLN A 501 2.83 -7.51 -29.65
C GLN A 501 3.18 -6.38 -30.61
N ARG A 502 2.39 -6.23 -31.69
CA ARG A 502 2.51 -5.10 -32.62
C ARG A 502 1.18 -4.47 -32.92
N THR A 503 1.18 -3.14 -33.07
CA THR A 503 0.00 -2.34 -33.32
C THR A 503 0.23 -1.43 -34.52
N ALA A 504 -0.63 -1.52 -35.54
CA ALA A 504 -0.74 -0.52 -36.58
C ALA A 504 -1.88 0.43 -36.23
N ASP A 505 -1.52 1.66 -35.87
CA ASP A 505 -2.40 2.83 -35.80
C ASP A 505 -2.75 3.33 -37.21
N ASN A 506 -3.89 4.00 -37.39
CA ASN A 506 -4.31 4.58 -38.69
C ASN A 506 -3.30 5.59 -39.27
N THR A 507 -2.42 6.17 -38.46
CA THR A 507 -1.34 7.08 -38.89
C THR A 507 0.03 6.40 -39.12
N SER A 508 0.10 5.07 -38.98
CA SER A 508 1.37 4.32 -39.06
C SER A 508 1.97 4.31 -40.47
N THR A 509 3.25 4.64 -40.60
CA THR A 509 3.96 4.81 -41.88
C THR A 509 5.30 4.06 -41.95
N GLY A 510 5.44 2.94 -41.23
CA GLY A 510 6.67 2.14 -41.18
C GLY A 510 6.60 0.81 -41.96
N SER A 511 7.75 0.24 -42.31
CA SER A 511 7.83 -1.10 -42.95
C SER A 511 7.37 -2.24 -42.03
N ILE A 512 7.41 -2.01 -40.72
CA ILE A 512 7.05 -2.93 -39.63
C ILE A 512 5.55 -2.94 -39.33
N THR A 513 4.94 -1.75 -39.41
CA THR A 513 3.53 -1.48 -39.13
C THR A 513 3.14 -0.26 -39.96
N SER A 514 2.14 -0.42 -40.82
CA SER A 514 1.58 0.66 -41.63
C SER A 514 0.06 0.58 -41.69
N ALA A 515 -0.56 1.73 -41.96
CA ALA A 515 -1.97 1.82 -42.32
C ALA A 515 -2.12 2.73 -43.53
N THR A 516 -2.91 2.29 -44.52
CA THR A 516 -3.19 3.05 -45.74
C THR A 516 -4.70 3.10 -45.95
N ALA A 517 -5.25 4.31 -46.00
CA ALA A 517 -6.65 4.52 -46.36
C ALA A 517 -6.79 4.64 -47.89
N THR A 518 -7.71 3.87 -48.46
CA THR A 518 -8.17 3.98 -49.85
C THR A 518 -9.59 4.55 -49.84
N GLY A 519 -9.84 5.61 -50.62
CA GLY A 519 -11.12 6.32 -50.62
C GLY A 519 -11.14 7.57 -49.73
N THR A 520 -12.33 8.12 -49.48
CA THR A 520 -12.50 9.39 -48.77
C THR A 520 -12.75 9.15 -47.27
N TRP A 521 -11.66 9.03 -46.52
CA TRP A 521 -11.69 8.88 -45.06
C TRP A 521 -11.41 10.21 -44.35
N THR A 522 -12.25 10.57 -43.38
CA THR A 522 -12.15 11.85 -42.65
C THR A 522 -11.52 11.63 -41.27
N ALA A 523 -10.37 12.24 -41.02
CA ALA A 523 -9.71 12.19 -39.71
C ALA A 523 -10.46 13.01 -38.65
N SER A 524 -10.49 12.54 -37.41
CA SER A 524 -11.19 13.17 -36.30
C SER A 524 -10.52 12.92 -34.94
N ILE A 525 -10.64 13.90 -34.06
CA ILE A 525 -10.25 13.85 -32.64
C ILE A 525 -11.42 14.26 -31.71
N SER A 526 -12.63 14.44 -32.27
CA SER A 526 -13.77 15.08 -31.56
C SER A 526 -14.38 14.23 -30.44
N ILE A 527 -14.07 12.94 -30.40
CA ILE A 527 -14.52 12.00 -29.37
C ILE A 527 -13.27 11.32 -28.80
N ALA A 528 -13.09 11.38 -27.48
CA ALA A 528 -11.97 10.74 -26.80
C ALA A 528 -12.07 9.20 -26.82
N GLY A 529 -10.92 8.53 -26.77
CA GLY A 529 -10.83 7.06 -26.67
C GLY A 529 -10.17 6.36 -27.86
N TYR A 530 -9.72 7.09 -28.88
CA TYR A 530 -8.95 6.52 -29.99
C TYR A 530 -7.54 6.14 -29.54
N TYR A 531 -6.83 5.36 -30.35
CA TYR A 531 -5.40 5.08 -30.21
C TYR A 531 -4.60 6.07 -31.08
N GLY A 532 -3.31 6.23 -30.81
CA GLY A 532 -2.47 7.14 -31.58
C GLY A 532 -2.92 8.61 -31.49
N THR A 533 -3.03 9.28 -32.64
CA THR A 533 -3.22 10.74 -32.71
C THR A 533 -4.61 11.18 -33.17
N ASN A 534 -5.35 10.31 -33.87
CA ASN A 534 -6.71 10.53 -34.34
C ASN A 534 -7.33 9.16 -34.70
N TYR A 535 -8.62 9.13 -35.04
CA TYR A 535 -9.22 8.05 -35.82
C TYR A 535 -9.68 8.59 -37.17
N VAL A 536 -9.94 7.70 -38.14
CA VAL A 536 -10.59 8.06 -39.40
C VAL A 536 -11.99 7.45 -39.49
N SER A 537 -12.91 8.18 -40.12
CA SER A 537 -14.29 7.74 -40.35
C SER A 537 -14.67 7.79 -41.84
N HIS A 538 -15.54 6.88 -42.24
CA HIS A 538 -16.14 6.85 -43.57
C HIS A 538 -17.65 7.08 -43.49
N ALA A 539 -18.20 7.81 -44.46
CA ALA A 539 -19.62 8.12 -44.53
C ALA A 539 -20.48 6.88 -44.87
N THR A 540 -21.77 6.94 -44.51
CA THR A 540 -22.78 5.87 -44.50
C THR A 540 -23.15 5.26 -45.86
N THR A 541 -22.49 5.66 -46.96
CA THR A 541 -22.81 5.27 -48.34
C THR A 541 -21.54 5.04 -49.18
N ALA A 542 -20.56 4.33 -48.62
CA ALA A 542 -19.27 4.07 -49.27
C ALA A 542 -19.40 3.32 -50.61
N SER A 543 -18.34 3.35 -51.43
CA SER A 543 -18.18 2.44 -52.57
C SER A 543 -17.56 1.11 -52.12
N THR A 544 -17.67 0.06 -52.96
CA THR A 544 -17.10 -1.26 -52.64
C THR A 544 -15.57 -1.31 -52.66
N ALA A 545 -14.89 -0.23 -53.08
CA ALA A 545 -13.44 -0.14 -53.15
C ALA A 545 -12.79 0.58 -51.95
N ASP A 546 -13.57 1.34 -51.17
CA ASP A 546 -13.04 2.15 -50.06
C ASP A 546 -12.69 1.26 -48.85
N ASN A 547 -11.48 1.41 -48.31
CA ASN A 547 -10.99 0.61 -47.18
C ASN A 547 -9.90 1.32 -46.36
N VAL A 548 -9.60 0.78 -45.17
CA VAL A 548 -8.33 1.03 -44.48
C VAL A 548 -7.59 -0.30 -44.37
N LEU A 549 -6.42 -0.37 -45.01
CA LEU A 549 -5.54 -1.53 -45.00
C LEU A 549 -4.46 -1.35 -43.95
N TYR A 550 -4.50 -2.16 -42.89
CA TYR A 550 -3.45 -2.29 -41.89
C TYR A 550 -2.49 -3.40 -42.31
N SER A 551 -1.19 -3.14 -42.23
CA SER A 551 -0.12 -4.12 -42.46
C SER A 551 0.77 -4.23 -41.23
N ILE A 552 1.04 -5.45 -40.76
CA ILE A 552 1.80 -5.72 -39.54
C ILE A 552 2.76 -6.89 -39.80
N THR A 553 4.08 -6.66 -39.71
CA THR A 553 5.07 -7.75 -39.71
C THR A 553 5.02 -8.46 -38.35
N PRO A 554 4.70 -9.77 -38.28
CA PRO A 554 4.84 -10.54 -37.04
C PRO A 554 6.29 -10.56 -36.55
N THR A 555 6.48 -11.03 -35.33
CA THR A 555 7.80 -11.00 -34.67
C THR A 555 8.42 -12.39 -34.50
N ALA A 556 7.66 -13.44 -34.84
CA ALA A 556 8.03 -14.85 -34.88
C ALA A 556 6.98 -15.61 -35.72
N THR A 557 7.34 -16.78 -36.27
CA THR A 557 6.43 -17.67 -36.99
C THR A 557 5.69 -18.57 -36.00
N GLN A 558 4.43 -18.26 -35.70
CA GLN A 558 3.62 -18.87 -34.63
C GLN A 558 2.16 -18.38 -34.69
N ASN A 559 1.31 -18.87 -33.78
CA ASN A 559 -0.06 -18.37 -33.64
C ASN A 559 -0.11 -16.97 -32.96
N TYR A 560 -1.00 -16.10 -33.44
CA TYR A 560 -1.32 -14.79 -32.88
C TYR A 560 -2.83 -14.57 -32.81
N ARG A 561 -3.27 -13.89 -31.76
CA ARG A 561 -4.58 -13.27 -31.66
C ARG A 561 -4.56 -11.89 -32.29
N VAL A 562 -5.56 -11.60 -33.11
CA VAL A 562 -5.74 -10.33 -33.81
C VAL A 562 -6.88 -9.55 -33.15
N TYR A 563 -6.67 -8.26 -32.94
CA TYR A 563 -7.62 -7.34 -32.34
C TYR A 563 -7.76 -6.07 -33.20
N ALA A 564 -8.93 -5.43 -33.16
CA ALA A 564 -9.15 -4.09 -33.70
C ALA A 564 -9.74 -3.16 -32.64
N ARG A 565 -9.56 -1.86 -32.82
CA ARG A 565 -10.11 -0.79 -31.99
C ARG A 565 -10.91 0.16 -32.86
N TRP A 566 -11.88 0.84 -32.25
CA TRP A 566 -12.70 1.90 -32.86
C TRP A 566 -13.28 2.80 -31.76
N ILE A 567 -13.78 3.98 -32.13
CA ILE A 567 -14.69 4.78 -31.30
C ILE A 567 -16.12 4.26 -31.48
N ALA A 568 -16.90 4.17 -30.41
CA ALA A 568 -18.32 3.81 -30.49
C ALA A 568 -19.22 5.06 -30.44
N ALA A 569 -20.17 5.13 -31.37
CA ALA A 569 -21.24 6.12 -31.42
C ALA A 569 -22.51 5.48 -31.99
N THR A 570 -23.68 6.04 -31.66
CA THR A 570 -25.00 5.52 -32.08
C THR A 570 -25.23 5.60 -33.60
N THR A 571 -24.43 6.39 -34.31
CA THR A 571 -24.46 6.56 -35.78
C THR A 571 -23.51 5.62 -36.53
N ASN A 572 -22.73 4.80 -35.82
CA ASN A 572 -21.75 3.91 -36.43
C ASN A 572 -22.40 2.66 -37.04
N ALA A 573 -21.67 1.99 -37.93
CA ALA A 573 -22.11 0.74 -38.53
C ALA A 573 -22.19 -0.39 -37.48
N THR A 574 -23.35 -1.06 -37.41
CA THR A 574 -23.52 -2.29 -36.61
C THR A 574 -22.97 -3.53 -37.32
N ASN A 575 -22.45 -3.37 -38.54
CA ASN A 575 -21.96 -4.44 -39.41
C ASN A 575 -20.65 -4.06 -40.14
N ALA A 576 -19.78 -3.27 -39.49
CA ALA A 576 -18.46 -2.96 -40.03
C ALA A 576 -17.66 -4.26 -40.24
N THR A 577 -16.98 -4.39 -41.38
CA THR A 577 -16.44 -5.70 -41.82
C THR A 577 -14.93 -5.64 -42.02
N TYR A 578 -14.22 -6.44 -41.23
CA TYR A 578 -12.77 -6.65 -41.31
C TYR A 578 -12.48 -7.94 -42.08
N THR A 579 -11.56 -7.88 -43.04
CA THR A 579 -11.00 -9.05 -43.73
C THR A 579 -9.56 -9.25 -43.29
N ILE A 580 -9.29 -10.36 -42.59
CA ILE A 580 -7.97 -10.76 -42.10
C ILE A 580 -7.36 -11.69 -43.14
N ASN A 581 -6.18 -11.33 -43.67
CA ASN A 581 -5.41 -12.17 -44.59
C ASN A 581 -4.15 -12.67 -43.88
N PRO A 582 -4.16 -13.90 -43.32
CA PRO A 582 -2.95 -14.48 -42.72
C PRO A 582 -1.84 -14.56 -43.77
N ASN A 583 -0.62 -14.34 -43.33
CA ASN A 583 0.56 -14.20 -44.18
C ASN A 583 1.33 -15.53 -44.39
N THR A 584 0.71 -16.64 -43.98
CA THR A 584 1.15 -18.02 -44.13
C THR A 584 0.71 -18.60 -45.47
N THR A 585 1.59 -19.36 -46.12
CA THR A 585 1.33 -19.91 -47.46
C THR A 585 0.15 -20.89 -47.44
N GLY A 586 -0.87 -20.63 -48.27
CA GLY A 586 -2.07 -21.47 -48.39
C GLY A 586 -3.23 -21.10 -47.45
N SER A 587 -3.07 -20.10 -46.58
CA SER A 587 -4.14 -19.62 -45.70
C SER A 587 -5.23 -18.86 -46.46
N ILE A 588 -6.48 -19.04 -46.04
CA ILE A 588 -7.65 -18.41 -46.64
C ILE A 588 -8.01 -17.12 -45.86
N PRO A 589 -8.28 -15.99 -46.55
CA PRO A 589 -8.85 -14.80 -45.93
C PRO A 589 -10.08 -15.08 -45.07
N THR A 590 -10.12 -14.53 -43.87
CA THR A 590 -11.24 -14.68 -42.92
C THR A 590 -11.92 -13.34 -42.72
N THR A 591 -13.26 -13.32 -42.79
CA THR A 591 -14.06 -12.11 -42.65
C THR A 591 -14.76 -12.08 -41.29
N VAL A 592 -14.63 -10.98 -40.57
CA VAL A 592 -15.24 -10.74 -39.25
C VAL A 592 -16.05 -9.45 -39.30
N THR A 593 -17.35 -9.58 -39.03
CA THR A 593 -18.27 -8.44 -38.94
C THR A 593 -18.47 -8.06 -37.47
N VAL A 594 -18.34 -6.76 -37.16
CA VAL A 594 -18.44 -6.22 -35.80
C VAL A 594 -19.44 -5.07 -35.70
N ASP A 595 -19.95 -4.87 -34.50
CA ASP A 595 -20.86 -3.77 -34.17
C ASP A 595 -20.11 -2.59 -33.56
N GLN A 596 -19.83 -1.57 -34.38
CA GLN A 596 -19.10 -0.37 -33.96
C GLN A 596 -19.97 0.64 -33.19
N THR A 597 -21.22 0.32 -32.86
CA THR A 597 -22.02 1.08 -31.86
C THR A 597 -21.68 0.67 -30.43
N LYS A 598 -20.90 -0.39 -30.23
CA LYS A 598 -20.53 -0.98 -28.93
C LYS A 598 -19.01 -1.06 -28.77
N SER A 599 -18.56 -1.33 -27.54
CA SER A 599 -17.15 -1.63 -27.20
C SER A 599 -16.09 -0.64 -27.72
N GLY A 600 -16.47 0.64 -27.82
CA GLY A 600 -15.56 1.69 -28.28
C GLY A 600 -14.45 1.98 -27.27
N GLY A 601 -13.27 2.36 -27.78
CA GLY A 601 -12.09 2.66 -26.98
C GLY A 601 -11.35 1.43 -26.41
N THR A 602 -11.81 0.22 -26.71
CA THR A 602 -11.19 -1.04 -26.24
C THR A 602 -10.73 -1.92 -27.39
N TRP A 603 -9.85 -2.89 -27.10
CA TRP A 603 -9.38 -3.88 -28.08
C TRP A 603 -10.40 -5.01 -28.23
N ASN A 604 -11.02 -5.09 -29.40
CA ASN A 604 -12.04 -6.08 -29.76
C ASN A 604 -11.40 -7.22 -30.55
N TYR A 605 -11.70 -8.46 -30.15
CA TYR A 605 -11.06 -9.66 -30.68
C TYR A 605 -11.61 -10.07 -32.06
N LEU A 606 -10.72 -10.35 -33.01
CA LEU A 606 -11.02 -10.74 -34.40
C LEU A 606 -10.60 -12.19 -34.74
N GLY A 607 -10.09 -12.97 -33.77
CA GLY A 607 -9.70 -14.37 -33.98
C GLY A 607 -8.19 -14.65 -33.81
N SER A 608 -7.86 -15.94 -33.86
CA SER A 608 -6.49 -16.48 -33.78
C SER A 608 -6.04 -17.04 -35.12
N TYR A 609 -4.81 -16.73 -35.53
CA TYR A 609 -4.26 -17.06 -36.84
C TYR A 609 -2.79 -17.46 -36.72
N ASP A 610 -2.37 -18.49 -37.45
CA ASP A 610 -0.95 -18.80 -37.61
C ASP A 610 -0.32 -17.81 -38.59
N LEU A 611 0.69 -17.09 -38.11
CA LEU A 611 1.40 -16.06 -38.86
C LEU A 611 2.88 -16.42 -39.04
N ASP A 612 3.46 -15.97 -40.14
CA ASP A 612 4.88 -16.15 -40.50
C ASP A 612 5.66 -14.85 -40.31
N ILE A 613 6.87 -14.90 -39.74
CA ILE A 613 7.74 -13.73 -39.61
C ILE A 613 8.20 -13.17 -40.98
N ALA A 614 8.24 -14.01 -42.02
CA ALA A 614 8.79 -13.66 -43.33
C ALA A 614 7.94 -12.66 -44.14
N ASN A 615 6.67 -12.45 -43.75
CA ASN A 615 5.69 -11.66 -44.50
C ASN A 615 4.89 -10.75 -43.56
N ASN A 616 4.08 -9.81 -44.07
CA ASN A 616 3.18 -9.02 -43.23
C ASN A 616 1.77 -9.63 -43.20
N LEU A 617 1.18 -9.74 -42.00
CA LEU A 617 -0.27 -9.83 -41.86
C LEU A 617 -0.90 -8.60 -42.53
N THR A 618 -2.00 -8.78 -43.25
CA THR A 618 -2.85 -7.65 -43.64
C THR A 618 -4.26 -7.80 -43.10
N VAL A 619 -4.82 -6.69 -42.60
CA VAL A 619 -6.21 -6.59 -42.13
C VAL A 619 -6.85 -5.41 -42.84
N SER A 620 -7.88 -5.65 -43.63
CA SER A 620 -8.60 -4.62 -44.39
C SER A 620 -9.96 -4.36 -43.76
N LEU A 621 -10.22 -3.13 -43.32
CA LEU A 621 -11.55 -2.68 -42.92
C LEU A 621 -12.26 -2.08 -44.13
N SER A 622 -13.38 -2.66 -44.54
CA SER A 622 -14.22 -2.10 -45.60
C SER A 622 -14.93 -0.82 -45.13
N GLY A 623 -15.01 0.21 -45.99
CA GLY A 623 -15.85 1.38 -45.75
C GLY A 623 -17.36 1.09 -45.78
N GLN A 624 -17.78 -0.12 -46.18
CA GLN A 624 -19.18 -0.55 -46.22
C GLN A 624 -19.75 -0.78 -44.81
N GLY A 625 -20.91 -0.21 -44.54
CA GLY A 625 -21.68 -0.43 -43.31
C GLY A 625 -23.05 0.22 -43.36
N ASN A 626 -23.95 -0.18 -42.46
CA ASN A 626 -25.28 0.42 -42.27
C ASN A 626 -25.27 1.71 -41.41
N GLY A 627 -24.09 2.29 -41.21
CA GLY A 627 -23.79 3.46 -40.42
C GLY A 627 -22.36 3.93 -40.76
N ALA A 628 -21.83 4.92 -40.03
CA ALA A 628 -20.46 5.37 -40.25
C ALA A 628 -19.46 4.27 -39.86
N VAL A 629 -18.50 3.96 -40.73
CA VAL A 629 -17.43 3.00 -40.40
C VAL A 629 -16.23 3.74 -39.83
N ILE A 630 -15.69 3.25 -38.72
CA ILE A 630 -14.62 3.87 -37.95
C ILE A 630 -13.36 2.99 -38.00
N ALA A 631 -12.24 3.57 -38.42
CA ALA A 631 -10.92 2.93 -38.40
C ALA A 631 -10.00 3.69 -37.43
N ASP A 632 -9.49 2.97 -36.44
CA ASP A 632 -8.58 3.47 -35.41
C ASP A 632 -7.28 2.64 -35.48
N ALA A 633 -7.20 1.49 -34.81
CA ALA A 633 -5.99 0.67 -34.82
C ALA A 633 -6.26 -0.84 -34.89
N VAL A 634 -5.26 -1.60 -35.34
CA VAL A 634 -5.22 -3.08 -35.35
C VAL A 634 -3.99 -3.57 -34.58
N ARG A 635 -4.15 -4.61 -33.76
CA ARG A 635 -3.12 -5.19 -32.88
C ARG A 635 -3.01 -6.69 -33.08
N ILE A 636 -1.78 -7.22 -33.09
CA ILE A 636 -1.51 -8.66 -32.95
C ILE A 636 -0.83 -8.94 -31.60
N VAL A 637 -1.19 -10.05 -30.97
CA VAL A 637 -0.58 -10.55 -29.72
C VAL A 637 -0.28 -12.04 -29.89
N PRO A 638 0.91 -12.54 -29.56
CA PRO A 638 1.18 -13.97 -29.47
C PRO A 638 0.07 -14.79 -28.79
N ASN A 639 -0.19 -15.97 -29.34
CA ASN A 639 -1.11 -16.96 -28.76
C ASN A 639 -0.31 -18.24 -28.45
N THR A 640 0.47 -18.21 -27.37
CA THR A 640 1.47 -19.23 -27.04
C THR A 640 1.36 -19.73 -25.61
N THR A 641 1.33 -21.05 -25.47
CA THR A 641 1.51 -21.80 -24.21
C THR A 641 2.96 -22.26 -23.99
N SER A 642 3.93 -21.68 -24.72
CA SER A 642 5.34 -22.04 -24.66
C SER A 642 6.24 -20.81 -24.60
N THR A 643 6.85 -20.60 -23.42
CA THR A 643 8.05 -19.76 -23.18
C THR A 643 8.17 -18.47 -24.01
N ILE A 644 7.26 -17.52 -23.80
CA ILE A 644 7.62 -16.12 -24.01
C ILE A 644 8.66 -15.74 -22.94
N GLN A 645 9.79 -15.12 -23.31
CA GLN A 645 10.48 -14.28 -22.34
C GLN A 645 9.60 -13.06 -22.07
N SER A 646 8.98 -12.99 -20.89
CA SER A 646 8.31 -11.77 -20.43
C SER A 646 9.23 -10.58 -20.65
N LEU A 647 8.72 -9.47 -21.20
CA LEU A 647 9.51 -8.25 -21.15
C LEU A 647 9.62 -7.83 -19.69
N THR A 648 10.84 -7.97 -19.19
CA THR A 648 11.17 -7.76 -17.80
C THR A 648 11.59 -6.31 -17.58
N TYR A 649 10.87 -5.64 -16.69
CA TYR A 649 11.13 -4.26 -16.32
C TYR A 649 11.42 -4.17 -14.82
N PHE A 650 12.54 -3.58 -14.46
CA PHE A 650 13.05 -3.53 -13.10
C PHE A 650 12.49 -2.30 -12.38
N VAL A 651 11.82 -2.51 -11.26
CA VAL A 651 11.14 -1.46 -10.48
C VAL A 651 12.05 -1.02 -9.34
N PHE A 652 12.39 0.27 -9.33
CA PHE A 652 13.18 0.92 -8.30
C PHE A 652 12.22 1.66 -7.37
N ALA A 653 11.99 1.08 -6.20
CA ALA A 653 11.13 1.62 -5.17
C ALA A 653 11.94 2.43 -4.13
N ASP A 654 11.30 3.43 -3.52
CA ASP A 654 11.91 4.23 -2.47
C ASP A 654 11.84 3.58 -1.07
N TYR A 655 12.14 4.36 -0.03
CA TYR A 655 12.19 3.86 1.33
C TYR A 655 10.79 3.51 1.87
N LEU A 656 9.74 4.14 1.33
CA LEU A 656 8.33 3.80 1.53
C LEU A 656 7.86 2.68 0.59
N ASN A 657 8.76 1.99 -0.12
CA ASN A 657 8.46 1.02 -1.17
C ASN A 657 7.60 1.57 -2.32
N THR A 658 7.58 2.90 -2.50
CA THR A 658 6.86 3.57 -3.59
C THR A 658 7.67 3.45 -4.89
N PRO A 659 7.11 2.94 -6.00
CA PRO A 659 7.78 2.91 -7.30
C PRO A 659 8.19 4.33 -7.75
N ARG A 660 9.49 4.56 -7.98
CA ARG A 660 10.02 5.85 -8.45
C ARG A 660 10.61 5.82 -9.84
N ARG A 661 11.22 4.71 -10.26
CA ARG A 661 11.80 4.53 -11.60
C ARG A 661 11.58 3.10 -12.08
N ILE A 662 11.38 2.93 -13.38
CA ILE A 662 11.35 1.62 -14.02
C ILE A 662 12.32 1.62 -15.20
N LYS A 663 13.17 0.59 -15.29
CA LYS A 663 14.16 0.43 -16.36
C LYS A 663 13.95 -0.88 -17.12
N ASN A 664 14.21 -0.89 -18.42
CA ASN A 664 14.20 -2.11 -19.24
C ASN A 664 15.51 -2.93 -19.07
N ALA A 665 15.57 -4.09 -19.72
CA ALA A 665 16.77 -4.93 -19.76
C ALA A 665 18.02 -4.24 -20.35
N ALA A 666 17.85 -3.25 -21.23
CA ALA A 666 18.93 -2.44 -21.81
C ALA A 666 19.36 -1.26 -20.92
N ASN A 667 18.95 -1.22 -19.64
CA ASN A 667 19.25 -0.14 -18.69
C ASN A 667 18.75 1.25 -19.13
N GLN A 668 17.71 1.33 -19.95
CA GLN A 668 17.02 2.57 -20.30
C GLN A 668 15.80 2.77 -19.39
N THR A 669 15.60 3.99 -18.90
CA THR A 669 14.42 4.35 -18.11
C THR A 669 13.19 4.42 -19.00
N VAL A 670 12.14 3.67 -18.67
CA VAL A 670 10.86 3.65 -19.43
C VAL A 670 9.74 4.39 -18.71
N TRP A 671 9.87 4.59 -17.40
CA TRP A 671 8.89 5.31 -16.58
C TRP A 671 9.57 5.90 -15.35
N HIS A 672 9.15 7.08 -14.91
CA HIS A 672 9.54 7.60 -13.60
C HIS A 672 8.52 8.52 -12.95
N TRP A 673 8.51 8.54 -11.62
CA TRP A 673 7.68 9.40 -10.78
C TRP A 673 8.51 9.94 -9.62
N LEU A 674 9.25 11.03 -9.87
CA LEU A 674 10.40 11.43 -9.06
C LEU A 674 10.06 12.57 -8.07
N PRO A 675 10.41 12.44 -6.77
CA PRO A 675 10.00 13.40 -5.74
C PRO A 675 10.60 14.81 -5.85
N GLU A 676 11.72 15.05 -6.54
CA GLU A 676 12.17 16.44 -6.80
C GLU A 676 11.36 17.16 -7.90
N LEU A 677 10.54 16.42 -8.66
CA LEU A 677 9.54 16.96 -9.59
C LEU A 677 8.12 16.85 -9.02
N SER A 678 7.95 16.37 -7.78
CA SER A 678 6.64 16.01 -7.23
C SER A 678 6.33 16.69 -5.91
N GLU A 679 5.03 16.89 -5.71
CA GLU A 679 4.47 17.22 -4.41
C GLU A 679 4.33 15.95 -3.54
N ALA A 680 4.27 16.11 -2.22
CA ALA A 680 4.42 15.02 -1.25
C ALA A 680 3.20 14.10 -1.11
N PHE A 681 2.01 14.54 -1.51
CA PHE A 681 0.75 13.79 -1.45
C PHE A 681 0.41 13.04 -2.75
N GLY A 682 1.26 13.14 -3.78
CA GLY A 682 1.19 12.31 -4.99
C GLY A 682 0.24 12.76 -6.11
N ALA A 683 -0.07 14.07 -6.22
CA ALA A 683 -0.94 14.64 -7.25
C ALA A 683 -0.26 14.83 -8.62
N ASN A 684 1.07 14.92 -8.65
CA ASN A 684 1.81 15.07 -9.91
C ASN A 684 1.81 13.74 -10.69
N LEU A 685 1.68 13.80 -12.01
CA LEU A 685 1.68 12.61 -12.87
C LEU A 685 3.12 12.09 -13.10
N PRO A 686 3.29 10.79 -13.35
CA PRO A 686 4.57 10.25 -13.83
C PRO A 686 4.93 10.74 -15.23
N ASN A 687 6.21 10.63 -15.57
CA ASN A 687 6.67 10.65 -16.95
C ASN A 687 6.65 9.22 -17.49
N ASP A 688 5.64 8.92 -18.31
CA ASP A 688 5.44 7.62 -18.96
C ASP A 688 6.31 7.40 -20.22
N ASN A 689 7.11 8.37 -20.68
CA ASN A 689 8.02 8.18 -21.82
C ASN A 689 9.33 8.99 -21.72
N PRO A 690 10.17 8.77 -20.69
CA PRO A 690 11.33 9.61 -20.39
C PRO A 690 12.52 9.38 -21.32
N SER A 691 12.62 8.23 -22.00
CA SER A 691 13.68 7.94 -22.98
C SER A 691 13.21 7.96 -24.44
N GLY A 692 11.98 8.40 -24.73
CA GLY A 692 11.43 8.41 -26.10
C GLY A 692 11.13 7.02 -26.69
N LEU A 693 11.03 5.98 -25.86
CA LEU A 693 10.82 4.57 -26.27
C LEU A 693 9.35 4.18 -26.45
N GLY A 694 8.42 5.10 -26.16
CA GLY A 694 6.97 4.88 -26.19
C GLY A 694 6.35 4.94 -24.78
N THR A 695 5.04 5.12 -24.72
CA THR A 695 4.30 5.28 -23.45
C THR A 695 4.28 3.98 -22.64
N PHE A 696 4.83 4.02 -21.44
CA PHE A 696 4.80 2.97 -20.43
C PHE A 696 3.95 3.42 -19.25
N THR A 697 2.66 3.08 -19.22
CA THR A 697 1.80 3.44 -18.08
C THR A 697 1.98 2.46 -16.92
N TYR A 698 2.38 2.95 -15.75
CA TYR A 698 2.43 2.18 -14.50
C TYR A 698 1.62 2.88 -13.41
N ASN A 699 0.64 2.19 -12.84
CA ASN A 699 -0.40 2.81 -12.02
C ASN A 699 -0.19 2.69 -10.51
N LEU A 700 0.72 1.83 -10.03
CA LEU A 700 1.02 1.78 -8.59
C LEU A 700 1.63 3.10 -8.10
N ARG A 701 1.22 3.55 -6.91
CA ARG A 701 1.70 4.77 -6.24
C ARG A 701 2.31 4.40 -4.88
N PHE A 702 1.95 5.08 -3.80
CA PHE A 702 2.28 4.64 -2.44
C PHE A 702 1.78 3.19 -2.21
N PRO A 703 2.31 2.45 -1.23
CA PRO A 703 1.80 1.12 -0.89
C PRO A 703 0.27 1.09 -0.77
N GLY A 704 -0.36 0.06 -1.35
CA GLY A 704 -1.82 -0.09 -1.44
C GLY A 704 -2.50 0.67 -2.59
N GLN A 705 -1.82 1.66 -3.19
CA GLN A 705 -2.46 2.62 -4.09
C GLN A 705 -2.33 2.30 -5.58
N LEU A 706 -3.44 2.46 -6.29
CA LEU A 706 -3.56 2.35 -7.75
C LEU A 706 -4.19 3.61 -8.35
N TYR A 707 -3.44 4.34 -9.17
CA TYR A 707 -3.87 5.61 -9.79
C TYR A 707 -4.87 5.42 -10.94
N ASP A 708 -5.90 6.26 -10.97
CA ASP A 708 -6.89 6.36 -12.03
C ASP A 708 -6.72 7.66 -12.83
N SER A 709 -6.23 7.55 -14.07
CA SER A 709 -6.00 8.70 -14.95
C SER A 709 -7.27 9.40 -15.47
N ALA A 710 -8.45 8.79 -15.34
CA ALA A 710 -9.68 9.31 -15.93
C ALA A 710 -10.49 10.16 -14.94
N SER A 711 -10.51 9.78 -13.66
CA SER A 711 -11.04 10.61 -12.56
C SER A 711 -9.98 11.48 -11.88
N GLY A 712 -8.72 11.04 -11.88
CA GLY A 712 -7.67 11.60 -11.03
C GLY A 712 -7.71 11.09 -9.58
N LEU A 713 -8.59 10.13 -9.26
CA LEU A 713 -8.60 9.43 -7.97
C LEU A 713 -7.53 8.34 -7.91
N ILE A 714 -7.29 7.86 -6.71
CA ILE A 714 -6.38 6.75 -6.41
C ILE A 714 -7.17 5.72 -5.59
N TYR A 715 -7.38 4.53 -6.13
CA TYR A 715 -7.91 3.42 -5.34
C TYR A 715 -6.90 3.07 -4.25
N ASN A 716 -7.35 2.99 -2.99
CA ASN A 716 -6.52 2.58 -1.85
C ASN A 716 -7.26 1.55 -0.98
N TYR A 717 -7.36 0.34 -1.52
CA TYR A 717 -8.01 -0.85 -0.94
C TYR A 717 -9.43 -0.66 -0.40
N TYR A 718 -9.65 -0.15 0.82
CA TYR A 718 -10.99 0.08 1.40
C TYR A 718 -11.57 1.48 1.17
N ARG A 719 -10.76 2.45 0.73
CA ARG A 719 -11.17 3.83 0.41
C ARG A 719 -10.61 4.29 -0.94
N ASP A 720 -11.18 5.36 -1.48
CA ASP A 720 -10.64 6.09 -2.62
C ASP A 720 -10.00 7.41 -2.15
N TYR A 721 -8.77 7.65 -2.60
CA TYR A 721 -7.91 8.76 -2.20
C TYR A 721 -7.86 9.84 -3.29
N ASN A 722 -7.87 11.11 -2.86
CA ASN A 722 -7.68 12.26 -3.73
C ASN A 722 -6.38 12.97 -3.34
N SER A 723 -5.32 12.72 -4.10
CA SER A 723 -4.00 13.30 -3.85
C SER A 723 -3.98 14.82 -3.95
N ARG A 724 -4.76 15.41 -4.86
CA ARG A 724 -4.88 16.87 -5.01
C ARG A 724 -5.28 17.55 -3.68
N THR A 725 -6.27 17.00 -2.99
CA THR A 725 -6.73 17.54 -1.70
C THR A 725 -6.02 16.93 -0.49
N GLY A 726 -5.19 15.89 -0.71
CA GLY A 726 -4.41 15.20 0.32
C GLY A 726 -5.24 14.35 1.29
N ARG A 727 -6.44 13.90 0.89
CA ARG A 727 -7.41 13.23 1.77
C ARG A 727 -8.26 12.17 1.05
N TYR A 728 -8.91 11.31 1.83
CA TYR A 728 -9.89 10.35 1.34
C TYR A 728 -11.23 11.01 0.96
N ILE A 729 -11.98 10.38 0.05
CA ILE A 729 -13.31 10.82 -0.39
C ILE A 729 -14.46 10.17 0.41
N GLU A 730 -14.19 9.04 1.05
CA GLU A 730 -15.05 8.46 2.09
C GLU A 730 -14.47 8.70 3.49
N SER A 731 -15.37 8.74 4.48
CA SER A 731 -14.99 8.66 5.89
C SER A 731 -14.48 7.24 6.21
N ASP A 732 -13.51 7.14 7.12
CA ASP A 732 -12.93 5.87 7.55
C ASP A 732 -14.00 4.83 7.96
N PRO A 733 -14.05 3.65 7.31
CA PRO A 733 -15.05 2.64 7.62
C PRO A 733 -14.86 2.02 9.03
N ILE A 734 -13.65 2.05 9.61
CA ILE A 734 -13.43 1.69 11.03
C ILE A 734 -13.59 2.88 11.99
N GLY A 735 -13.91 4.07 11.47
CA GLY A 735 -14.16 5.29 12.23
C GLY A 735 -12.92 5.80 12.95
N LEU A 736 -13.07 6.28 14.19
CA LEU A 736 -11.97 6.86 14.97
C LEU A 736 -10.80 5.90 15.27
N ALA A 737 -10.95 4.61 14.96
CA ALA A 737 -9.86 3.63 15.04
C ALA A 737 -8.78 3.82 13.96
N GLY A 738 -9.10 4.45 12.82
CA GLY A 738 -8.13 4.86 11.79
C GLY A 738 -7.54 6.26 12.00
N GLY A 739 -8.01 6.98 13.03
CA GLY A 739 -7.59 8.35 13.37
C GLY A 739 -8.75 9.26 13.77
N ILE A 740 -8.46 10.31 14.54
CA ILE A 740 -9.47 11.27 15.04
C ILE A 740 -10.12 12.07 13.88
N ASN A 741 -9.40 12.26 12.77
CA ASN A 741 -9.96 12.75 11.52
C ASN A 741 -10.11 11.61 10.52
N THR A 742 -11.35 11.18 10.29
CA THR A 742 -11.66 9.99 9.49
C THR A 742 -11.42 10.16 7.99
N TYR A 743 -11.03 11.34 7.52
CA TYR A 743 -10.70 11.60 6.11
C TYR A 743 -9.21 11.84 5.87
N ALA A 744 -8.40 12.05 6.92
CA ALA A 744 -7.00 12.42 6.77
C ALA A 744 -6.17 11.26 6.18
N TYR A 745 -5.31 11.57 5.21
CA TYR A 745 -4.30 10.61 4.75
C TYR A 745 -3.07 10.68 5.66
N VAL A 746 -2.79 9.57 6.35
CA VAL A 746 -1.59 9.33 7.16
C VAL A 746 -1.17 10.49 8.08
N GLY A 747 -2.16 11.10 8.75
CA GLY A 747 -1.94 12.22 9.67
C GLY A 747 -1.39 13.50 9.02
N GLY A 748 -1.34 13.59 7.68
CA GLY A 748 -0.72 14.71 6.98
C GLY A 748 0.80 14.59 6.81
N ASN A 749 1.40 13.42 7.04
CA ASN A 749 2.84 13.17 6.88
C ASN A 749 3.11 11.99 5.91
N PRO A 750 2.87 12.19 4.60
CA PRO A 750 3.04 11.16 3.56
C PRO A 750 4.51 10.82 3.24
N LEU A 751 5.46 11.48 3.89
CA LEU A 751 6.89 11.19 3.77
C LEU A 751 7.35 10.15 4.80
N SER A 752 6.63 9.98 5.92
CA SER A 752 7.03 9.06 6.99
C SER A 752 6.12 7.83 7.08
N TYR A 753 4.90 7.93 6.55
CA TYR A 753 3.82 6.96 6.76
C TYR A 753 3.08 6.63 5.46
N VAL A 754 2.50 5.44 5.42
CA VAL A 754 1.69 4.89 4.34
C VAL A 754 0.45 4.23 4.94
N ASP A 755 -0.66 4.19 4.21
CA ASP A 755 -1.87 3.46 4.59
C ASP A 755 -2.20 2.44 3.48
N PRO A 756 -1.63 1.22 3.51
CA PRO A 756 -1.72 0.25 2.41
C PRO A 756 -3.11 -0.37 2.23
N LEU A 757 -4.03 -0.13 3.16
CA LEU A 757 -5.38 -0.69 3.13
C LEU A 757 -6.47 0.39 3.06
N GLY A 758 -6.11 1.67 3.14
CA GLY A 758 -7.10 2.73 3.30
C GLY A 758 -7.88 2.59 4.61
N LEU A 759 -7.23 2.23 5.73
CA LEU A 759 -7.83 2.04 7.05
C LEU A 759 -7.04 2.61 8.22
N ASP A 760 -5.70 2.62 8.16
CA ASP A 760 -4.85 2.95 9.31
C ASP A 760 -3.46 3.37 8.84
N ALA A 761 -2.89 4.39 9.49
CA ALA A 761 -1.56 4.89 9.14
C ALA A 761 -0.48 3.95 9.69
N THR A 762 0.47 3.57 8.85
CA THR A 762 1.57 2.67 9.19
C THR A 762 2.91 3.26 8.76
N VAL A 763 3.98 3.02 9.53
CA VAL A 763 5.34 3.11 8.98
C VAL A 763 5.55 1.92 8.04
N THR A 764 6.28 2.11 6.94
CA THR A 764 6.67 0.97 6.11
C THR A 764 7.49 -0.01 6.93
N ALA A 765 6.98 -1.24 7.04
CA ALA A 765 7.53 -2.24 7.93
C ALA A 765 9.03 -2.40 7.76
N ILE A 766 9.76 -2.18 8.85
CA ILE A 766 11.05 -2.80 9.10
C ILE A 766 10.72 -4.17 9.72
N PRO A 767 10.64 -5.28 8.95
CA PRO A 767 10.68 -6.62 9.54
C PRO A 767 11.82 -6.72 10.54
N LEU A 768 11.53 -7.40 11.65
CA LEU A 768 12.42 -7.71 12.77
C LEU A 768 12.88 -9.18 12.68
N PRO A 769 14.05 -9.54 13.27
CA PRO A 769 14.75 -10.77 12.89
C PRO A 769 14.11 -12.02 13.48
N SER A 770 14.22 -13.13 12.74
CA SER A 770 13.75 -14.46 13.14
C SER A 770 14.89 -15.31 13.71
N GLY A 771 14.72 -15.87 14.93
CA GLY A 771 15.65 -16.80 15.54
C GLY A 771 15.11 -17.44 16.84
N GLY A 772 15.22 -18.77 16.97
CA GLY A 772 14.71 -19.50 18.14
C GLY A 772 15.62 -19.44 19.38
N PHE A 773 15.03 -19.56 20.57
CA PHE A 773 15.71 -19.47 21.87
C PHE A 773 15.41 -20.69 22.76
N TYR A 774 16.37 -21.12 23.58
CA TYR A 774 16.16 -22.04 24.71
C TYR A 774 15.89 -21.29 26.01
N PHE A 775 15.14 -21.89 26.94
CA PHE A 775 14.97 -21.32 28.28
C PHE A 775 14.98 -22.36 29.41
N SER A 776 15.27 -21.91 30.62
CA SER A 776 15.08 -22.67 31.87
C SER A 776 14.48 -21.81 32.99
N ALA A 777 13.56 -22.37 33.78
CA ALA A 777 12.90 -21.72 34.91
C ALA A 777 13.37 -22.31 36.26
N THR A 778 13.65 -21.44 37.23
CA THR A 778 14.12 -21.77 38.59
C THR A 778 13.51 -20.83 39.64
N GLY A 779 13.41 -21.24 40.90
CA GLY A 779 12.79 -20.43 41.97
C GLY A 779 12.41 -21.23 43.22
N THR A 780 12.12 -20.54 44.32
CA THR A 780 11.68 -21.17 45.58
C THR A 780 10.28 -21.76 45.44
N GLY A 781 10.12 -23.05 45.75
CA GLY A 781 8.85 -23.78 45.58
C GLY A 781 8.76 -24.63 44.30
N LEU A 782 9.75 -24.54 43.41
CA LEU A 782 9.87 -25.46 42.27
C LEU A 782 10.50 -26.80 42.71
N PRO A 783 9.89 -27.96 42.39
CA PRO A 783 10.46 -29.27 42.71
C PRO A 783 11.63 -29.66 41.78
N SER A 784 11.77 -29.02 40.61
CA SER A 784 12.90 -29.16 39.68
C SER A 784 12.97 -27.95 38.74
N SER A 785 14.08 -27.79 38.03
CA SER A 785 14.11 -26.88 36.88
C SER A 785 13.14 -27.34 35.79
N ILE A 786 12.57 -26.38 35.05
CA ILE A 786 11.74 -26.61 33.86
C ILE A 786 12.49 -26.03 32.66
N THR A 787 12.68 -26.79 31.60
CA THR A 787 13.41 -26.36 30.38
C THR A 787 12.54 -26.47 29.15
N GLY A 788 12.67 -25.54 28.21
CA GLY A 788 11.93 -25.55 26.95
C GLY A 788 12.58 -24.71 25.85
N THR A 789 11.88 -24.60 24.72
CA THR A 789 12.32 -23.83 23.55
C THR A 789 11.21 -22.88 23.12
N PHE A 790 11.59 -21.66 22.71
CA PHE A 790 10.76 -20.67 22.05
C PHE A 790 11.06 -20.64 20.55
N ASN A 791 10.03 -20.75 19.72
CA ASN A 791 10.11 -20.46 18.29
C ASN A 791 9.59 -19.04 18.02
N THR A 792 10.40 -18.18 17.43
CA THR A 792 9.97 -16.85 16.95
C THR A 792 9.39 -16.99 15.55
N GLY A 793 8.07 -17.19 15.46
CA GLY A 793 7.32 -17.01 14.23
C GLY A 793 7.36 -15.57 13.73
N THR A 794 6.95 -15.37 12.49
CA THR A 794 7.22 -14.19 11.67
C THR A 794 6.79 -12.81 12.22
N THR A 795 7.55 -11.80 11.78
CA THR A 795 7.16 -10.38 11.58
C THR A 795 7.05 -9.37 12.73
N ASN A 796 7.10 -9.68 14.03
CA ASN A 796 7.19 -8.62 15.07
C ASN A 796 7.68 -9.09 16.47
N TYR A 797 8.99 -9.35 16.66
CA TYR A 797 9.56 -9.57 17.99
C TYR A 797 10.99 -9.03 18.17
N ASN A 798 11.16 -8.07 19.09
CA ASN A 798 12.46 -7.56 19.56
C ASN A 798 12.70 -7.82 21.07
N GLN A 799 11.84 -8.63 21.70
CA GLN A 799 11.66 -8.62 23.17
C GLN A 799 12.29 -9.80 23.93
N ILE A 800 12.57 -10.92 23.27
CA ILE A 800 13.30 -12.03 23.89
C ILE A 800 14.78 -11.87 23.55
N GLN A 801 15.56 -11.45 24.54
CA GLN A 801 17.02 -11.39 24.46
C GLN A 801 17.65 -12.61 25.15
N THR A 802 18.97 -12.68 25.11
CA THR A 802 19.74 -13.61 25.96
C THR A 802 19.88 -12.99 27.34
N GLY A 803 19.49 -13.68 28.42
CA GLY A 803 19.53 -13.09 29.75
C GLY A 803 18.88 -13.90 30.87
N THR A 804 18.87 -13.32 32.08
CA THR A 804 18.12 -13.83 33.23
C THR A 804 17.05 -12.82 33.64
N TYR A 805 15.81 -13.26 33.68
CA TYR A 805 14.60 -12.46 33.84
C TYR A 805 13.87 -12.81 35.13
N SER A 806 13.15 -11.85 35.70
CA SER A 806 12.26 -12.08 36.85
C SER A 806 10.81 -11.74 36.47
N ILE A 807 9.86 -12.56 36.92
CA ILE A 807 8.45 -12.46 36.52
C ILE A 807 7.62 -11.91 37.68
N LYS A 808 6.71 -10.97 37.39
CA LYS A 808 5.73 -10.47 38.36
C LYS A 808 4.32 -10.41 37.75
N PRO A 809 3.26 -10.73 38.53
CA PRO A 809 1.89 -10.50 38.11
C PRO A 809 1.55 -9.01 38.00
N ARG A 810 0.59 -8.67 37.12
CA ARG A 810 0.21 -7.30 36.75
C ARG A 810 -0.85 -6.72 37.72
N PRO A 811 -0.68 -5.48 38.23
CA PRO A 811 -1.80 -4.63 38.66
C PRO A 811 -2.55 -4.10 37.43
N SER A 812 -3.89 -4.02 37.49
CA SER A 812 -4.74 -3.53 36.40
C SER A 812 -4.22 -2.20 35.80
N LEU A 813 -3.84 -2.22 34.51
CA LEU A 813 -3.51 -1.01 33.73
C LEU A 813 -4.70 -0.63 32.84
N PRO A 814 -4.89 0.65 32.47
CA PRO A 814 -6.09 1.14 31.78
C PRO A 814 -6.14 0.72 30.30
N ASP A 815 -7.27 0.18 29.86
CA ASP A 815 -7.38 -0.62 28.63
C ASP A 815 -7.81 0.16 27.37
N THR A 816 -7.75 1.50 27.36
CA THR A 816 -8.53 2.30 26.38
C THR A 816 -7.76 2.88 25.19
N PHE A 817 -6.42 2.95 25.24
CA PHE A 817 -5.60 3.38 24.08
C PHE A 817 -5.09 2.20 23.24
N ILE A 818 -4.76 1.06 23.87
CA ILE A 818 -4.24 -0.13 23.17
C ILE A 818 -5.36 -0.99 22.56
N ASN A 819 -6.56 -1.03 23.14
CA ASN A 819 -7.68 -1.73 22.51
C ASN A 819 -8.22 -1.04 21.24
N GLY A 820 -7.75 0.17 20.93
CA GLY A 820 -7.86 0.76 19.59
C GLY A 820 -7.22 -0.14 18.52
N LEU A 821 -6.06 -0.76 18.81
CA LEU A 821 -5.38 -1.68 17.88
C LEU A 821 -6.06 -3.06 17.78
N LEU A 822 -6.75 -3.51 18.82
CA LEU A 822 -7.34 -4.86 18.89
C LEU A 822 -8.79 -4.91 18.39
N ASN A 823 -9.57 -3.84 18.56
CA ASN A 823 -10.90 -3.71 17.95
C ASN A 823 -10.87 -3.53 16.41
N ARG A 824 -9.69 -3.30 15.80
CA ARG A 824 -9.52 -3.18 14.33
C ARG A 824 -10.09 -4.37 13.55
N ASN A 825 -10.06 -5.59 14.12
CA ASN A 825 -10.54 -6.79 13.43
C ASN A 825 -12.04 -7.07 13.63
N LYS A 826 -12.61 -6.81 14.83
CA LYS A 826 -14.03 -7.15 15.15
C LYS A 826 -15.03 -6.31 14.34
N ASN A 827 -14.68 -5.07 14.00
CA ASN A 827 -15.58 -4.12 13.32
C ASN A 827 -15.45 -4.10 11.78
N ALA A 828 -14.40 -4.71 11.21
CA ALA A 828 -14.07 -4.61 9.79
C ALA A 828 -14.58 -5.78 8.92
N GLY A 829 -15.29 -6.76 9.51
CA GLY A 829 -15.75 -7.95 8.77
C GLY A 829 -14.65 -8.94 8.36
N ARG A 830 -13.43 -8.77 8.88
CA ARG A 830 -12.36 -9.77 8.77
C ARG A 830 -12.69 -10.99 9.64
N PRO A 831 -12.29 -12.22 9.27
CA PRO A 831 -12.40 -13.39 10.14
C PRO A 831 -11.68 -13.12 11.47
N THR A 832 -12.44 -13.07 12.56
CA THR A 832 -11.90 -12.90 13.91
C THR A 832 -11.25 -14.19 14.39
N VAL A 833 -10.00 -14.09 14.81
CA VAL A 833 -9.36 -15.14 15.60
C VAL A 833 -9.44 -14.71 17.05
N SER A 834 -10.16 -15.51 17.83
CA SER A 834 -10.44 -15.26 19.24
C SER A 834 -9.19 -15.43 20.09
N ASN A 835 -8.97 -14.52 21.04
CA ASN A 835 -8.57 -14.93 22.39
C ASN A 835 -9.10 -13.98 23.47
N THR A 836 -9.52 -14.58 24.57
CA THR A 836 -9.47 -13.97 25.91
C THR A 836 -8.12 -14.30 26.57
N ASP A 837 -7.91 -13.79 27.79
CA ASP A 837 -6.93 -14.23 28.80
C ASP A 837 -5.56 -13.51 28.87
N ASP A 838 -4.86 -13.74 29.99
CA ASP A 838 -4.06 -12.74 30.72
C ASP A 838 -2.61 -12.46 30.25
N TRP A 839 -2.10 -11.27 30.63
CA TRP A 839 -0.72 -10.79 30.38
C TRP A 839 0.11 -10.66 31.67
N ASN A 840 1.25 -11.35 31.74
CA ASN A 840 2.26 -11.20 32.79
C ASN A 840 3.40 -10.25 32.40
N THR A 841 4.08 -9.68 33.40
CA THR A 841 5.19 -8.72 33.23
C THR A 841 6.55 -9.39 33.41
N ILE A 842 7.45 -9.20 32.44
CA ILE A 842 8.84 -9.66 32.47
C ILE A 842 9.75 -8.48 32.84
N LYS A 843 10.68 -8.68 33.77
CA LYS A 843 11.75 -7.72 34.08
C LYS A 843 13.10 -8.24 33.58
N ASN A 844 13.78 -7.38 32.83
CA ASN A 844 15.11 -7.60 32.28
C ASN A 844 16.19 -7.37 33.37
N SER A 845 17.40 -7.88 33.14
CA SER A 845 18.50 -7.79 34.11
C SER A 845 19.04 -6.37 34.35
N ASP A 846 18.79 -5.45 33.42
CA ASP A 846 19.07 -4.02 33.53
C ASP A 846 17.97 -3.23 34.30
N GLY A 847 16.90 -3.91 34.71
CA GLY A 847 15.74 -3.32 35.38
C GLY A 847 14.64 -2.81 34.45
N SER A 848 14.86 -2.83 33.12
CA SER A 848 13.82 -2.50 32.14
C SER A 848 12.69 -3.54 32.15
N ILE A 849 11.52 -3.14 31.67
CA ILE A 849 10.27 -3.91 31.81
C ILE A 849 9.68 -4.18 30.44
N THR A 850 9.17 -5.39 30.23
CA THR A 850 8.47 -5.79 29.01
C THR A 850 7.16 -6.46 29.36
N HIS A 851 6.09 -6.09 28.65
CA HIS A 851 4.74 -6.61 28.84
C HIS A 851 4.45 -7.57 27.67
N GLY A 852 4.28 -8.88 27.96
CA GLY A 852 4.05 -9.87 26.92
C GLY A 852 4.54 -11.27 27.27
N ALA A 853 3.65 -12.08 27.84
CA ALA A 853 3.76 -13.54 27.84
C ALA A 853 2.39 -14.17 28.11
N GLN A 854 1.71 -14.61 27.05
CA GLN A 854 0.60 -15.57 27.13
C GLN A 854 1.11 -16.89 26.55
N ILE A 855 0.96 -17.99 27.29
CA ILE A 855 1.36 -19.32 26.82
C ILE A 855 0.09 -20.11 26.52
N HIS A 856 -0.06 -20.57 25.28
CA HIS A 856 -1.17 -21.42 24.86
C HIS A 856 -0.78 -22.90 24.89
N SER A 857 -1.77 -23.78 25.09
CA SER A 857 -1.58 -25.21 24.95
C SER A 857 -1.46 -25.61 23.48
N GLY A 858 -0.40 -26.31 23.12
CA GLY A 858 -0.40 -27.13 21.91
C GLY A 858 -1.48 -28.21 22.01
N LYS A 859 -2.57 -28.05 21.24
CA LYS A 859 -3.56 -29.09 21.01
C LYS A 859 -4.00 -29.03 19.55
N ASP A 860 -3.41 -29.95 18.78
CA ASP A 860 -3.84 -30.41 17.46
C ASP A 860 -3.96 -29.29 16.39
N GLY A 861 -2.81 -29.01 15.76
CA GLY A 861 -2.57 -27.85 14.90
C GLY A 861 -3.61 -27.61 13.81
N THR A 862 -4.44 -26.61 14.02
CA THR A 862 -5.40 -26.06 13.06
C THR A 862 -5.53 -24.55 13.29
N ASN A 863 -5.70 -23.80 12.19
CA ASN A 863 -6.16 -22.41 12.12
C ASN A 863 -5.27 -21.32 12.74
N GLY A 864 -4.39 -20.79 11.89
CA GLY A 864 -4.73 -19.52 11.22
C GLY A 864 -5.19 -18.38 12.12
N GLY A 865 -4.24 -17.78 12.84
CA GLY A 865 -4.40 -16.47 13.45
C GLY A 865 -3.10 -15.97 14.06
N VAL A 866 -2.81 -14.68 13.87
CA VAL A 866 -1.62 -14.05 14.43
C VAL A 866 -1.87 -13.72 15.90
N SER A 867 -1.83 -14.74 16.77
CA SER A 867 -1.76 -14.52 18.22
C SER A 867 -0.36 -14.04 18.58
N LEU A 868 -0.25 -12.93 19.31
CA LEU A 868 1.04 -12.40 19.72
C LEU A 868 1.56 -13.13 20.97
N GLY A 869 2.25 -14.26 20.81
CA GLY A 869 2.86 -15.01 21.92
C GLY A 869 4.03 -15.91 21.53
N CYS A 870 4.96 -16.12 22.46
CA CYS A 870 6.07 -17.06 22.30
C CYS A 870 5.60 -18.51 22.54
N MET A 871 5.76 -19.39 21.55
CA MET A 871 5.33 -20.79 21.65
C MET A 871 6.35 -21.64 22.42
N VAL A 872 5.89 -22.33 23.47
CA VAL A 872 6.62 -23.44 24.12
C VAL A 872 6.37 -24.71 23.31
N THR A 873 7.43 -25.39 22.89
CA THR A 873 7.36 -26.50 21.92
C THR A 873 6.68 -27.79 22.40
N ASP A 874 6.36 -27.93 23.69
CA ASP A 874 5.68 -29.13 24.21
C ASP A 874 4.64 -28.85 25.32
N ARG A 875 3.60 -29.69 25.34
CA ARG A 875 2.43 -29.55 26.21
C ARG A 875 2.72 -29.86 27.69
N ALA A 876 3.74 -30.67 27.99
CA ALA A 876 4.08 -31.03 29.37
C ALA A 876 4.81 -29.88 30.07
N THR A 877 5.73 -29.22 29.38
CA THR A 877 6.42 -28.00 29.81
C THR A 877 5.42 -26.85 29.96
N TYR A 878 4.49 -26.68 29.00
CA TYR A 878 3.38 -25.72 29.13
C TYR A 878 2.56 -25.95 30.41
N ASN A 879 2.03 -27.14 30.64
CA ASN A 879 1.16 -27.40 31.80
C ASN A 879 1.88 -27.13 33.13
N LYS A 880 3.18 -27.42 33.20
CA LYS A 880 4.01 -27.11 34.38
C LYS A 880 4.22 -25.60 34.57
N LEU A 881 4.46 -24.86 33.48
CA LEU A 881 4.59 -23.39 33.50
C LEU A 881 3.27 -22.71 33.87
N ASN A 882 2.15 -23.06 33.21
CA ASN A 882 0.85 -22.46 33.49
C ASN A 882 0.44 -22.70 34.95
N LYS A 883 0.60 -23.93 35.45
CA LYS A 883 0.37 -24.22 36.87
C LYS A 883 1.32 -23.42 37.78
N LEU A 884 2.60 -23.29 37.44
CA LEU A 884 3.55 -22.47 38.20
C LEU A 884 3.10 -21.00 38.28
N PHE A 885 2.58 -20.42 37.20
CA PHE A 885 2.09 -19.04 37.15
C PHE A 885 0.83 -18.83 38.00
N GLN A 886 -0.12 -19.76 37.93
CA GLN A 886 -1.33 -19.73 38.75
C GLN A 886 -1.00 -19.93 40.24
N ASP A 887 -0.16 -20.90 40.58
CA ASP A 887 0.22 -21.23 41.96
C ASP A 887 1.10 -20.14 42.63
N ASN A 888 1.79 -19.28 41.85
CA ASN A 888 2.71 -18.25 42.37
C ASN A 888 2.25 -16.79 42.17
N TYR A 889 0.96 -16.57 41.93
CA TYR A 889 0.35 -15.24 41.75
C TYR A 889 0.68 -14.23 42.89
N ASN A 890 1.09 -14.70 44.07
CA ASN A 890 1.44 -13.86 45.22
C ASN A 890 2.93 -13.85 45.65
N ASN A 891 3.80 -14.70 45.08
CA ASN A 891 5.13 -14.97 45.67
C ASN A 891 6.37 -14.49 44.88
N GLY A 892 6.20 -13.94 43.66
CA GLY A 892 7.20 -13.05 43.01
C GLY A 892 8.65 -13.57 42.85
N GLY A 893 8.88 -14.88 42.87
CA GLY A 893 10.21 -15.49 43.04
C GLY A 893 10.72 -16.40 41.91
N VAL A 894 10.09 -16.37 40.72
CA VAL A 894 10.49 -17.21 39.57
C VAL A 894 11.47 -16.45 38.67
N LYS A 895 12.61 -17.09 38.37
CA LYS A 895 13.60 -16.62 37.39
C LYS A 895 13.58 -17.49 36.14
N LEU A 896 13.59 -16.84 34.97
CA LEU A 896 13.81 -17.46 33.67
C LEU A 896 15.22 -17.13 33.17
N ILE A 897 15.96 -18.12 32.69
CA ILE A 897 17.20 -17.93 31.93
C ILE A 897 16.89 -18.25 30.47
N VAL A 898 17.23 -17.37 29.53
CA VAL A 898 16.98 -17.55 28.09
C VAL A 898 18.28 -17.38 27.31
N LEU A 899 18.54 -18.27 26.34
CA LEU A 899 19.74 -18.35 25.50
C LEU A 899 19.36 -18.62 24.03
N PRO A 900 20.19 -18.32 23.02
CA PRO A 900 19.91 -18.66 21.62
C PRO A 900 19.97 -20.18 21.36
N GLN A 901 19.26 -20.68 20.35
CA GLN A 901 19.47 -22.08 19.92
C GLN A 901 20.92 -22.31 19.45
N GLY A 902 21.56 -23.36 19.99
CA GLY A 902 22.90 -23.81 19.60
C GLY A 902 23.92 -23.84 20.74
N PHE A 903 23.68 -23.11 21.83
CA PHE A 903 24.50 -23.18 23.05
C PHE A 903 23.89 -24.19 24.03
N LYS A 904 24.66 -25.22 24.39
CA LYS A 904 24.36 -26.21 25.45
C LYS A 904 25.44 -26.16 26.52
#